data_AF-A0A914GYY4-F1
#
_entry.id   AF-A0A914GYY4-F1
#
_cell.length_a   1.000
_cell.length_b   1.000
_cell.length_c   1.000
_cell.angle_alpha   90.00
_cell.angle_beta   90.00
_cell.angle_gamma   90.00
#
_symmetry.space_group_name_H-M   'P 1'
#
loop_
_entity.id
_entity.type
_entity.pdbx_description
1 polymer ?
#
loop_
_entity_poly.entity_id
_entity_poly.type
_entity_poly.pdbx_seq_one_letter_code
_entity_poly.pdbx_strand_id
1 'polypeptide(L)'
;MVGRLIRNFLNGQHIICKVQHVQTVRVAFLHQHSKNVCPAAVLSCGARMASTSSNRPSNRSKLSDKYSNNSGSTLLDDYHNNRADNLQLTDLGKDTVAFALDPQGSRFIQQKLGRARSTETAQLIINEISAQVTPLSLHKYGNWVIRSVLEHCTEQQKRPMLEQLLDNVPTLVTDKYGCFVINHVIEHGLPEDRERIARNLHENIISLCLHKYGNWVIRGVLEHCTEQQKRPVLEQLHDNVPTLVTDPYGNYVIQHAIEHGLPEDRERIVHILQDDIMKYAQHKFASNVILKCLICGTADQKKALIDNVCGGGPETLQNARQLMADEFGSFVIQKFFEYGTDDQKARLVDALRGHVLTLSLQIYGGPVIQKALKSVDKTSQIEIIEELTPRACVIRCIKDRYGMHVMNMIIELIEPQRLQFVVDAIMYSPTDSVAPLSLHKYGSLVIRCVLDNCTEPQKRPLLEQILDNVPTLVTDQNGNFLIKHVIEHGLPEDRERIVRSLHENVLTLATDKYGSHVIKHVIVHGLPEDREHIVRSLHENITSLSLHECGNSVIQSMLEHCTEQQKRPVLEQLHDNVPTLVTDPYGNYVIQYVIEHGLPEDRERIVRNLKGDILKNAHHKGICSVIEKCLVFGTTEQRNALIDQVCADNGSGNPPLLQMMKHPFANDVVLKMHDFADSAHRDKMMFAIEEHIPALLRLQTRQLEQQSLTKSGALVDKRKKSNNNGLLDD
;
A
#
# COMPACT_ATOMS: atom_id res chain seq x y z
N MET A 1 -21.44 22.88 31.58
CA MET A 1 -20.43 23.76 30.94
C MET A 1 -19.00 23.32 31.31
N VAL A 2 -18.73 23.00 32.57
CA VAL A 2 -17.38 22.64 33.07
C VAL A 2 -16.91 21.22 32.66
N GLY A 3 -17.80 20.23 32.56
CA GLY A 3 -17.45 18.91 32.00
C GLY A 3 -17.02 18.94 30.52
N ARG A 4 -17.53 19.90 29.71
CA ARG A 4 -17.00 20.16 28.36
C ARG A 4 -15.59 20.73 28.40
N LEU A 5 -15.25 21.47 29.45
CA LEU A 5 -13.96 22.13 29.64
C LEU A 5 -12.87 21.11 29.97
N ILE A 6 -13.14 20.13 30.83
CA ILE A 6 -12.26 18.96 31.07
C ILE A 6 -12.03 18.19 29.78
N ARG A 7 -13.10 17.82 29.06
CA ARG A 7 -13.01 17.07 27.80
C ARG A 7 -12.20 17.83 26.75
N ASN A 8 -12.40 19.14 26.62
CA ASN A 8 -11.66 19.98 25.69
C ASN A 8 -10.18 20.14 26.09
N PHE A 9 -9.89 20.24 27.39
CA PHE A 9 -8.52 20.28 27.90
C PHE A 9 -7.77 18.96 27.61
N LEU A 10 -8.37 17.82 27.98
CA LEU A 10 -7.78 16.48 27.79
C LEU A 10 -7.62 16.13 26.30
N ASN A 11 -8.63 16.40 25.47
CA ASN A 11 -8.53 16.22 24.02
C ASN A 11 -7.43 17.09 23.40
N GLY A 12 -7.27 18.32 23.89
CA GLY A 12 -6.17 19.20 23.47
C GLY A 12 -4.80 18.65 23.86
N GLN A 13 -4.64 18.12 25.07
CA GLN A 13 -3.40 17.47 25.53
C GLN A 13 -3.06 16.20 24.73
N HIS A 14 -4.05 15.36 24.41
CA HIS A 14 -3.87 14.15 23.60
C HIS A 14 -3.45 14.48 22.14
N ILE A 15 -4.00 15.54 21.54
CA ILE A 15 -3.56 16.04 20.22
C ILE A 15 -2.09 16.51 20.28
N ILE A 16 -1.72 17.25 21.32
CA ILE A 16 -0.34 17.74 21.55
C ILE A 16 0.66 16.57 21.64
N CYS A 17 0.31 15.50 22.37
CA CYS A 17 1.16 14.32 22.55
C CYS A 17 1.31 13.48 21.27
N LYS A 18 0.22 13.24 20.52
CA LYS A 18 0.28 12.51 19.24
C LYS A 18 1.19 13.22 18.23
N VAL A 19 1.13 14.55 18.17
CA VAL A 19 1.99 15.34 17.29
C VAL A 19 3.47 15.24 17.68
N GLN A 20 3.80 15.26 18.98
CA GLN A 20 5.16 15.07 19.48
C GLN A 20 5.69 13.65 19.24
N HIS A 21 4.87 12.61 19.46
CA HIS A 21 5.27 11.22 19.23
C HIS A 21 5.55 10.94 17.74
N VAL A 22 4.74 11.51 16.84
CA VAL A 22 4.98 11.46 15.38
C VAL A 22 6.30 12.16 14.98
N GLN A 23 6.70 13.23 15.68
CA GLN A 23 7.97 13.92 15.43
C GLN A 23 9.17 13.10 15.93
N THR A 24 9.11 12.49 17.11
CA THR A 24 10.18 11.66 17.68
C THR A 24 10.37 10.35 16.91
N VAL A 25 9.28 9.68 16.52
CA VAL A 25 9.33 8.47 15.69
C VAL A 25 9.90 8.79 14.31
N ARG A 26 9.61 9.95 13.70
CA ARG A 26 10.24 10.37 12.43
C ARG A 26 11.76 10.49 12.53
N VAL A 27 12.29 10.96 13.67
CA VAL A 27 13.74 11.12 13.88
C VAL A 27 14.42 9.76 14.12
N ALA A 28 13.77 8.85 14.86
CA ALA A 28 14.28 7.49 15.08
C ALA A 28 14.18 6.61 13.82
N PHE A 29 13.08 6.71 13.08
CA PHE A 29 12.82 5.96 11.83
C PHE A 29 13.79 6.39 10.70
N LEU A 30 14.23 7.65 10.69
CA LEU A 30 15.27 8.13 9.77
C LEU A 30 16.69 7.63 10.13
N HIS A 31 16.94 7.24 11.38
CA HIS A 31 18.24 6.72 11.82
C HIS A 31 18.41 5.21 11.56
N GLN A 32 17.32 4.44 11.57
CA GLN A 32 17.33 2.99 11.30
C GLN A 32 17.29 2.64 9.80
N HIS A 33 16.78 3.53 8.94
CA HIS A 33 16.66 3.26 7.49
C HIS A 33 17.90 3.58 6.65
N SER A 34 19.02 3.97 7.26
CA SER A 34 20.31 4.17 6.56
C SER A 34 21.11 2.88 6.34
N LYS A 35 20.59 1.70 6.73
CA LYS A 35 21.36 0.44 6.70
C LYS A 35 20.77 -0.75 5.94
N ASN A 36 19.63 -0.68 5.24
CA ASN A 36 19.15 -1.84 4.45
C ASN A 36 18.55 -1.44 3.10
N VAL A 37 19.16 -1.95 2.03
CA VAL A 37 18.80 -1.74 0.61
C VAL A 37 18.13 -3.01 0.04
N CYS A 38 16.89 -2.85 -0.47
CA CYS A 38 16.16 -3.55 -1.57
C CYS A 38 15.98 -5.11 -1.55
N PRO A 39 15.11 -5.73 -2.41
CA PRO A 39 14.34 -5.21 -3.56
C PRO A 39 12.82 -5.58 -3.64
N ALA A 40 12.14 -4.94 -4.59
CA ALA A 40 10.71 -5.04 -4.94
C ALA A 40 10.39 -6.14 -5.99
N ALA A 41 9.19 -6.74 -5.90
CA ALA A 41 8.34 -7.27 -7.00
C ALA A 41 6.92 -7.61 -6.43
N VAL A 42 5.84 -6.89 -6.78
CA VAL A 42 4.84 -7.08 -7.87
C VAL A 42 3.73 -8.13 -7.62
N LEU A 43 2.47 -7.64 -7.68
CA LEU A 43 1.15 -8.21 -8.11
C LEU A 43 0.04 -7.75 -7.11
N SER A 44 -1.12 -7.18 -7.45
CA SER A 44 -1.84 -6.97 -8.73
C SER A 44 -2.89 -5.83 -8.61
N CYS A 45 -3.18 -5.18 -9.74
CA CYS A 45 -4.44 -4.54 -10.17
C CYS A 45 -5.16 -3.50 -9.30
N GLY A 46 -5.20 -2.26 -9.81
CA GLY A 46 -6.15 -1.23 -9.40
C GLY A 46 -5.65 0.16 -9.80
N ALA A 47 -6.23 0.75 -10.84
CA ALA A 47 -5.89 2.05 -11.40
C ALA A 47 -5.53 3.12 -10.35
N ARG A 48 -4.33 3.72 -10.46
CA ARG A 48 -4.06 5.16 -10.23
C ARG A 48 -2.61 5.53 -10.54
N MET A 49 -2.51 6.62 -11.28
CA MET A 49 -1.35 7.34 -11.81
C MET A 49 -0.05 7.26 -11.00
N ALA A 50 1.03 6.89 -11.69
CA ALA A 50 2.41 7.08 -11.24
C ALA A 50 2.89 8.49 -11.61
N SER A 51 3.10 9.34 -10.60
CA SER A 51 4.00 10.47 -10.66
C SER A 51 5.42 9.98 -10.35
N THR A 52 6.24 9.72 -11.36
CA THR A 52 7.67 9.43 -11.19
C THR A 52 8.49 10.69 -11.44
N SER A 53 9.33 10.99 -10.46
CA SER A 53 10.30 12.08 -10.45
C SER A 53 11.48 11.74 -11.38
N SER A 54 11.76 12.61 -12.35
CA SER A 54 13.06 12.68 -13.01
C SER A 54 13.60 14.12 -12.91
N ASN A 55 14.87 14.22 -12.52
CA ASN A 55 15.61 15.45 -12.26
C ASN A 55 15.60 16.43 -13.45
N ARG A 56 15.47 17.71 -13.11
CA ARG A 56 15.45 18.88 -14.00
C ARG A 56 16.87 19.31 -14.40
N PRO A 57 17.02 19.82 -15.62
CA PRO A 57 17.68 21.10 -15.86
C PRO A 57 16.59 22.17 -15.98
N SER A 58 16.54 23.09 -15.02
CA SER A 58 15.59 24.20 -15.04
C SER A 58 16.06 25.30 -16.00
N ASN A 59 15.80 25.13 -17.30
CA ASN A 59 15.74 26.29 -18.20
C ASN A 59 14.39 26.98 -17.98
N ARG A 60 14.46 27.97 -17.09
CA ARG A 60 13.38 28.86 -16.66
C ARG A 60 12.85 29.61 -17.90
N SER A 61 11.64 29.29 -18.36
CA SER A 61 10.99 30.09 -19.39
C SER A 61 10.66 31.46 -18.77
N LYS A 62 11.17 32.54 -19.37
CA LYS A 62 11.10 33.92 -18.85
C LYS A 62 9.70 34.56 -18.94
N LEU A 63 8.63 33.77 -19.13
CA LEU A 63 7.25 34.29 -19.21
C LEU A 63 6.36 33.96 -18.01
N SER A 64 6.68 32.95 -17.17
CA SER A 64 5.83 32.63 -16.00
C SER A 64 5.96 33.64 -14.85
N ASP A 65 7.09 34.34 -14.77
CA ASP A 65 7.42 35.22 -13.64
C ASP A 65 6.84 36.65 -13.79
N LYS A 66 6.11 36.95 -14.89
CA LYS A 66 5.48 38.27 -15.10
C LYS A 66 4.11 38.48 -14.42
N TYR A 67 3.49 37.43 -13.88
CA TYR A 67 2.16 37.51 -13.25
C TYR A 67 2.17 37.16 -11.75
N SER A 68 3.33 36.91 -11.14
CA SER A 68 3.47 36.85 -9.68
C SER A 68 3.70 38.25 -9.12
N ASN A 69 2.66 39.07 -9.06
CA ASN A 69 2.66 40.26 -8.22
C ASN A 69 1.30 40.42 -7.55
N ASN A 70 1.29 40.09 -6.25
CA ASN A 70 0.49 40.68 -5.18
C ASN A 70 -0.90 41.21 -5.59
N SER A 71 -1.90 40.34 -5.65
CA SER A 71 -3.29 40.78 -5.65
C SER A 71 -3.62 41.28 -4.24
N GLY A 72 -3.50 42.59 -4.02
CA GLY A 72 -3.91 43.30 -2.80
C GLY A 72 -5.43 43.30 -2.60
N SER A 73 -6.02 42.11 -2.56
CA SER A 73 -7.44 41.89 -2.33
C SER A 73 -7.68 41.74 -0.84
N THR A 74 -8.16 42.81 -0.21
CA THR A 74 -8.56 42.78 1.21
C THR A 74 -9.59 41.69 1.49
N LEU A 75 -10.49 41.41 0.53
CA LEU A 75 -11.50 40.37 0.66
C LEU A 75 -10.90 38.96 0.69
N LEU A 76 -9.87 38.70 -0.11
CA LEU A 76 -9.17 37.42 -0.08
C LEU A 76 -8.41 37.23 1.23
N ASP A 77 -7.78 38.29 1.73
CA ASP A 77 -7.10 38.30 3.03
C ASP A 77 -8.10 38.03 4.18
N ASP A 78 -9.27 38.66 4.15
CA ASP A 78 -10.33 38.42 5.13
C ASP A 78 -10.89 36.99 5.02
N TYR A 79 -11.02 36.45 3.81
CA TYR A 79 -11.41 35.06 3.59
C TYR A 79 -10.41 34.06 4.19
N HIS A 80 -9.10 34.28 3.98
CA HIS A 80 -8.05 33.43 4.59
C HIS A 80 -8.04 33.53 6.12
N ASN A 81 -8.40 34.68 6.68
CA ASN A 81 -8.44 34.91 8.12
C ASN A 81 -9.77 34.49 8.79
N ASN A 82 -10.66 33.80 8.07
CA ASN A 82 -12.02 33.45 8.53
C ASN A 82 -12.83 34.67 9.01
N ARG A 83 -12.64 35.83 8.37
CA ARG A 83 -13.37 37.08 8.65
C ARG A 83 -14.50 37.33 7.65
N ALA A 84 -14.65 36.47 6.64
CA ALA A 84 -15.69 36.54 5.62
C ALA A 84 -16.71 35.40 5.78
N ASP A 85 -17.43 35.38 6.90
CA ASP A 85 -18.49 34.40 7.15
C ASP A 85 -19.65 34.59 6.15
N ASN A 86 -20.14 33.49 5.56
CA ASN A 86 -21.24 33.44 4.58
C ASN A 86 -20.99 34.06 3.19
N LEU A 87 -19.72 34.26 2.79
CA LEU A 87 -19.36 34.74 1.45
C LEU A 87 -20.08 33.98 0.31
N GLN A 88 -20.70 34.73 -0.61
CA GLN A 88 -21.34 34.23 -1.84
C GLN A 88 -20.52 34.62 -3.08
N LEU A 89 -20.82 33.98 -4.22
CA LEU A 89 -20.14 34.29 -5.49
C LEU A 89 -20.40 35.72 -5.95
N THR A 90 -21.59 36.26 -5.69
CA THR A 90 -21.97 37.64 -6.04
C THR A 90 -21.10 38.68 -5.32
N ASP A 91 -20.53 38.32 -4.17
CA ASP A 91 -19.76 39.23 -3.32
C ASP A 91 -18.31 39.38 -3.79
N LEU A 92 -17.84 38.51 -4.70
CA LEU A 92 -16.47 38.53 -5.19
C LEU A 92 -16.19 39.75 -6.07
N GLY A 93 -17.14 40.14 -6.95
CA GLY A 93 -16.98 41.25 -7.89
C GLY A 93 -15.59 41.28 -8.56
N LYS A 94 -14.89 42.42 -8.46
CA LYS A 94 -13.54 42.63 -8.98
C LYS A 94 -12.45 41.72 -8.40
N ASP A 95 -12.68 41.12 -7.22
CA ASP A 95 -11.73 40.22 -6.56
C ASP A 95 -11.80 38.78 -7.10
N THR A 96 -12.74 38.50 -8.03
CA THR A 96 -12.92 37.18 -8.65
C THR A 96 -11.62 36.62 -9.25
N VAL A 97 -10.85 37.45 -9.95
CA VAL A 97 -9.57 37.03 -10.56
C VAL A 97 -8.54 36.69 -9.47
N ALA A 98 -8.47 37.47 -8.38
CA ALA A 98 -7.59 37.20 -7.26
C ALA A 98 -7.92 35.86 -6.59
N PHE A 99 -9.21 35.60 -6.36
CA PHE A 99 -9.68 34.31 -5.84
C PHE A 99 -9.35 33.16 -6.81
N ALA A 100 -9.52 33.32 -8.12
CA ALA A 100 -9.21 32.27 -9.10
C ALA A 100 -7.70 31.93 -9.16
N LEU A 101 -6.84 32.88 -8.81
CA LEU A 101 -5.39 32.72 -8.71
C LEU A 101 -4.92 32.22 -7.33
N ASP A 102 -5.83 31.94 -6.40
CA ASP A 102 -5.56 31.47 -5.04
C ASP A 102 -5.95 29.98 -4.84
N PRO A 103 -5.23 29.18 -4.03
CA PRO A 103 -5.58 27.77 -3.83
C PRO A 103 -6.91 27.57 -3.10
N GLN A 104 -7.26 28.44 -2.15
CA GLN A 104 -8.52 28.35 -1.41
C GLN A 104 -9.63 29.06 -2.19
N GLY A 105 -9.33 30.24 -2.75
CA GLY A 105 -10.26 31.02 -3.56
C GLY A 105 -10.75 30.26 -4.80
N SER A 106 -9.86 29.58 -5.54
CA SER A 106 -10.25 28.80 -6.71
C SER A 106 -11.18 27.63 -6.35
N ARG A 107 -10.96 26.98 -5.21
CA ARG A 107 -11.84 25.92 -4.70
C ARG A 107 -13.20 26.46 -4.27
N PHE A 108 -13.21 27.63 -3.63
CA PHE A 108 -14.44 28.32 -3.27
C PHE A 108 -15.28 28.60 -4.52
N ILE A 109 -14.66 29.17 -5.57
CA ILE A 109 -15.34 29.46 -6.84
C ILE A 109 -15.92 28.17 -7.45
N GLN A 110 -15.13 27.11 -7.55
CA GLN A 110 -15.58 25.81 -8.10
C GLN A 110 -16.78 25.24 -7.32
N GLN A 111 -16.69 25.18 -5.99
CA GLN A 111 -17.74 24.60 -5.15
C GLN A 111 -19.06 25.38 -5.27
N LYS A 112 -18.98 26.70 -5.32
CA LYS A 112 -20.16 27.55 -5.41
C LYS A 112 -20.75 27.57 -6.82
N LEU A 113 -19.93 27.55 -7.87
CA LEU A 113 -20.41 27.44 -9.25
C LEU A 113 -21.18 26.12 -9.46
N GLY A 114 -20.67 25.00 -8.96
CA GLY A 114 -21.36 23.72 -9.06
C GLY A 114 -22.67 23.62 -8.27
N ARG A 115 -22.88 24.50 -7.28
CA ARG A 115 -24.13 24.59 -6.50
C ARG A 115 -25.05 25.71 -6.97
N ALA A 116 -24.57 26.60 -7.83
CA ALA A 116 -25.33 27.75 -8.29
C ALA A 116 -26.44 27.27 -9.24
N ARG A 117 -27.69 27.45 -8.84
CA ARG A 117 -28.85 27.25 -9.72
C ARG A 117 -29.15 28.48 -10.59
N SER A 118 -28.54 29.62 -10.28
CA SER A 118 -28.77 30.90 -10.97
C SER A 118 -27.77 31.11 -12.10
N THR A 119 -28.27 31.26 -13.32
CA THR A 119 -27.50 31.65 -14.49
C THR A 119 -26.88 33.04 -14.33
N GLU A 120 -27.53 33.94 -13.60
CA GLU A 120 -27.03 35.32 -13.38
C GLU A 120 -25.73 35.34 -12.57
N THR A 121 -25.64 34.51 -11.52
CA THR A 121 -24.43 34.42 -10.69
C THR A 121 -23.24 33.90 -11.50
N ALA A 122 -23.47 32.91 -12.36
CA ALA A 122 -22.45 32.41 -13.27
C ALA A 122 -22.01 33.48 -14.28
N GLN A 123 -22.95 34.28 -14.81
CA GLN A 123 -22.65 35.36 -15.75
C GLN A 123 -21.76 36.43 -15.13
N LEU A 124 -21.97 36.78 -13.86
CA LEU A 124 -21.11 37.75 -13.16
C LEU A 124 -19.66 37.27 -13.11
N ILE A 125 -19.44 36.01 -12.76
CA ILE A 125 -18.10 35.43 -12.72
C ILE A 125 -17.46 35.43 -14.12
N ILE A 126 -18.22 35.06 -15.15
CA ILE A 126 -17.75 35.08 -16.55
C ILE A 126 -17.34 36.48 -16.96
N ASN A 127 -18.14 37.51 -16.63
CA ASN A 127 -17.84 38.89 -16.97
C ASN A 127 -16.51 39.35 -16.34
N GLU A 128 -16.29 39.05 -15.06
CA GLU A 128 -15.08 39.44 -14.33
C GLU A 128 -13.80 38.74 -14.85
N ILE A 129 -13.90 37.46 -15.25
CA ILE A 129 -12.76 36.71 -15.77
C ILE A 129 -12.59 36.81 -17.29
N SER A 130 -13.53 37.46 -18.00
CA SER A 130 -13.58 37.51 -19.46
C SER A 130 -12.31 38.06 -20.10
N ALA A 131 -11.63 39.02 -19.47
CA ALA A 131 -10.37 39.59 -19.97
C ALA A 131 -9.13 38.74 -19.63
N GLN A 132 -9.28 37.71 -18.78
CA GLN A 132 -8.18 36.94 -18.18
C GLN A 132 -8.27 35.43 -18.47
N VAL A 133 -9.10 35.02 -19.44
CA VAL A 133 -9.34 33.60 -19.77
C VAL A 133 -8.04 32.85 -20.08
N THR A 134 -7.20 33.40 -20.97
CA THR A 134 -5.94 32.75 -21.35
C THR A 134 -4.93 32.71 -20.18
N PRO A 135 -4.62 33.82 -19.48
CA PRO A 135 -3.76 33.78 -18.30
C PRO A 135 -4.25 32.83 -17.19
N LEU A 136 -5.56 32.78 -16.93
CA LEU A 136 -6.14 31.86 -15.94
C LEU A 136 -5.99 30.40 -16.37
N SER A 137 -6.20 30.11 -17.66
CA SER A 137 -6.04 28.75 -18.21
C SER A 137 -4.61 28.21 -18.08
N LEU A 138 -3.62 29.10 -18.15
CA LEU A 138 -2.19 28.79 -17.97
C LEU A 138 -1.76 28.78 -16.50
N HIS A 139 -2.67 29.04 -15.55
CA HIS A 139 -2.35 29.14 -14.13
C HIS A 139 -2.71 27.86 -13.38
N LYS A 140 -1.86 27.46 -12.41
CA LYS A 140 -2.01 26.25 -11.57
C LYS A 140 -3.36 26.10 -10.86
N TYR A 141 -4.04 27.22 -10.56
CA TYR A 141 -5.35 27.25 -9.93
C TYR A 141 -6.44 27.80 -10.85
N GLY A 142 -6.08 28.74 -11.73
CA GLY A 142 -7.03 29.39 -12.63
C GLY A 142 -7.65 28.40 -13.64
N ASN A 143 -6.88 27.42 -14.11
CA ASN A 143 -7.36 26.41 -15.06
C ASN A 143 -8.57 25.64 -14.52
N TRP A 144 -8.62 25.40 -13.20
CA TRP A 144 -9.74 24.72 -12.56
C TRP A 144 -11.01 25.57 -12.55
N VAL A 145 -10.86 26.89 -12.39
CA VAL A 145 -11.99 27.82 -12.48
C VAL A 145 -12.52 27.88 -13.91
N ILE A 146 -11.63 27.97 -14.90
CA ILE A 146 -12.03 27.95 -16.32
C ILE A 146 -12.80 26.66 -16.66
N ARG A 147 -12.28 25.48 -16.26
CA ARG A 147 -12.98 24.20 -16.47
C ARG A 147 -14.33 24.15 -15.74
N SER A 148 -14.41 24.65 -14.51
CA SER A 148 -15.67 24.72 -13.77
C SER A 148 -16.71 25.58 -14.47
N VAL A 149 -16.30 26.68 -15.12
CA VAL A 149 -17.21 27.50 -15.93
C VAL A 149 -17.65 26.76 -17.18
N LEU A 150 -16.74 26.08 -17.88
CA LEU A 150 -17.07 25.29 -19.07
C LEU A 150 -18.06 24.15 -18.77
N GLU A 151 -17.97 23.56 -17.58
CA GLU A 151 -18.80 22.43 -17.13
C GLU A 151 -20.19 22.87 -16.66
N HIS A 152 -20.31 23.98 -15.93
CA HIS A 152 -21.55 24.34 -15.22
C HIS A 152 -22.35 25.47 -15.86
N CYS A 153 -21.79 26.19 -16.84
CA CYS A 153 -22.47 27.30 -17.51
C CYS A 153 -23.15 26.86 -18.80
N THR A 154 -24.22 27.57 -19.19
CA THR A 154 -24.92 27.28 -20.45
C THR A 154 -24.03 27.62 -21.66
N GLU A 155 -24.31 27.00 -22.81
CA GLU A 155 -23.56 27.24 -24.05
C GLU A 155 -23.48 28.73 -24.42
N GLN A 156 -24.59 29.46 -24.29
CA GLN A 156 -24.63 30.89 -24.59
C GLN A 156 -23.71 31.70 -23.67
N GLN A 157 -23.63 31.33 -22.39
CA GLN A 157 -22.82 32.05 -21.41
C GLN A 157 -21.32 31.81 -21.61
N LYS A 158 -20.93 30.56 -21.90
CA LYS A 158 -19.52 30.20 -22.06
C LYS A 158 -18.96 30.49 -23.45
N ARG A 159 -19.80 30.75 -24.48
CA ARG A 159 -19.36 31.00 -25.86
C ARG A 159 -18.23 32.05 -26.00
N PRO A 160 -18.29 33.24 -25.38
CA PRO A 160 -17.23 34.25 -25.53
C PRO A 160 -15.89 33.80 -24.93
N MET A 161 -15.94 33.03 -23.83
CA MET A 161 -14.76 32.44 -23.23
C MET A 161 -14.19 31.33 -24.13
N LEU A 162 -15.07 30.50 -24.68
CA LEU A 162 -14.68 29.42 -25.57
C LEU A 162 -13.97 29.95 -26.81
N GLU A 163 -14.45 31.05 -27.40
CA GLU A 163 -13.80 31.71 -28.54
C GLU A 163 -12.38 32.16 -28.22
N GLN A 164 -12.16 32.77 -27.04
CA GLN A 164 -10.82 33.14 -26.61
C GLN A 164 -9.90 31.91 -26.41
N LEU A 165 -10.43 30.80 -25.89
CA LEU A 165 -9.66 29.56 -25.77
C LEU A 165 -9.30 29.00 -27.15
N LEU A 166 -10.25 29.00 -28.09
CA LEU A 166 -10.08 28.48 -29.44
C LEU A 166 -9.09 29.31 -30.29
N ASP A 167 -9.00 30.62 -30.05
CA ASP A 167 -8.00 31.50 -30.67
C ASP A 167 -6.59 31.32 -30.11
N ASN A 168 -6.46 30.71 -28.92
CA ASN A 168 -5.18 30.51 -28.23
C ASN A 168 -4.76 29.04 -28.11
N VAL A 169 -5.36 28.14 -28.90
CA VAL A 169 -5.08 26.69 -28.86
C VAL A 169 -3.58 26.38 -28.92
N PRO A 170 -2.77 26.91 -29.85
CA PRO A 170 -1.34 26.55 -29.95
C PRO A 170 -0.55 26.82 -28.65
N THR A 171 -0.89 27.90 -27.94
CA THR A 171 -0.27 28.25 -26.66
C THR A 171 -0.75 27.33 -25.55
N LEU A 172 -2.05 27.03 -25.50
CA LEU A 172 -2.65 26.25 -24.41
C LEU A 172 -2.22 24.77 -24.45
N VAL A 173 -2.15 24.15 -25.63
CA VAL A 173 -1.86 22.70 -25.75
C VAL A 173 -0.43 22.31 -25.35
N THR A 174 0.50 23.26 -25.39
CA THR A 174 1.89 23.06 -24.98
C THR A 174 2.16 23.52 -23.55
N ASP A 175 1.15 24.02 -22.84
CA ASP A 175 1.27 24.43 -21.44
C ASP A 175 0.89 23.30 -20.46
N LYS A 176 1.48 23.35 -19.26
CA LYS A 176 1.26 22.37 -18.20
C LYS A 176 -0.19 22.33 -17.71
N TYR A 177 -0.89 23.46 -17.73
CA TYR A 177 -2.25 23.60 -17.23
C TYR A 177 -3.24 23.83 -18.37
N GLY A 178 -2.82 24.60 -19.39
CA GLY A 178 -3.63 24.87 -20.58
C GLY A 178 -4.07 23.62 -21.32
N CYS A 179 -3.24 22.57 -21.38
CA CYS A 179 -3.58 21.32 -22.07
C CYS A 179 -4.82 20.63 -21.46
N PHE A 180 -5.01 20.73 -20.14
CA PHE A 180 -6.18 20.17 -19.46
C PHE A 180 -7.45 20.98 -19.74
N VAL A 181 -7.34 22.28 -19.98
CA VAL A 181 -8.47 23.12 -20.39
C VAL A 181 -8.90 22.74 -21.81
N ILE A 182 -7.96 22.62 -22.74
CA ILE A 182 -8.27 22.19 -24.12
C ILE A 182 -8.83 20.77 -24.15
N ASN A 183 -8.28 19.84 -23.37
CA ASN A 183 -8.85 18.49 -23.27
C ASN A 183 -10.28 18.47 -22.74
N HIS A 184 -10.60 19.31 -21.76
CA HIS A 184 -11.97 19.42 -21.28
C HIS A 184 -12.92 19.92 -22.38
N VAL A 185 -12.47 20.83 -23.26
CA VAL A 185 -13.24 21.26 -24.44
C VAL A 185 -13.37 20.11 -25.44
N ILE A 186 -12.35 19.28 -25.63
CA ILE A 186 -12.43 18.11 -26.52
C ILE A 186 -13.42 17.06 -25.97
N GLU A 187 -13.38 16.78 -24.67
CA GLU A 187 -14.23 15.80 -23.99
C GLU A 187 -15.73 16.19 -24.04
N HIS A 188 -16.04 17.45 -23.74
CA HIS A 188 -17.43 17.89 -23.49
C HIS A 188 -17.95 18.95 -24.47
N GLY A 189 -17.10 19.53 -25.30
CA GLY A 189 -17.48 20.59 -26.25
C GLY A 189 -18.25 20.06 -27.46
N LEU A 190 -18.79 20.99 -28.24
CA LEU A 190 -19.53 20.69 -29.47
C LEU A 190 -18.60 20.19 -30.58
N PRO A 191 -19.11 19.42 -31.56
CA PRO A 191 -18.32 18.93 -32.69
C PRO A 191 -17.59 20.05 -33.46
N GLU A 192 -18.20 21.23 -33.59
CA GLU A 192 -17.63 22.40 -34.26
C GLU A 192 -16.38 22.94 -33.55
N ASP A 193 -16.40 22.95 -32.21
CA ASP A 193 -15.27 23.39 -31.40
C ASP A 193 -14.14 22.37 -31.44
N ARG A 194 -14.47 21.07 -31.41
CA ARG A 194 -13.50 19.98 -31.62
C ARG A 194 -12.83 20.08 -32.98
N GLU A 195 -13.59 20.38 -34.03
CA GLU A 195 -13.05 20.59 -35.38
C GLU A 195 -12.07 21.76 -35.43
N ARG A 196 -12.45 22.88 -34.80
CA ARG A 196 -11.60 24.07 -34.75
C ARG A 196 -10.32 23.80 -33.97
N ILE A 197 -10.38 23.05 -32.87
CA ILE A 197 -9.18 22.58 -32.16
C ILE A 197 -8.33 21.71 -33.10
N ALA A 198 -8.88 20.64 -33.67
CA ALA A 198 -8.15 19.72 -34.55
C ALA A 198 -7.46 20.45 -35.72
N ARG A 199 -8.13 21.42 -36.33
CA ARG A 199 -7.58 22.25 -37.42
C ARG A 199 -6.37 23.08 -36.96
N ASN A 200 -6.42 23.66 -35.76
CA ASN A 200 -5.30 24.42 -35.19
C ASN A 200 -4.07 23.55 -34.85
N LEU A 201 -4.24 22.24 -34.70
CA LEU A 201 -3.13 21.33 -34.40
C LEU A 201 -2.41 20.81 -35.66
N HIS A 202 -3.02 20.97 -36.84
CA HIS A 202 -2.64 20.26 -38.07
C HIS A 202 -1.16 20.43 -38.47
N GLU A 203 -0.57 21.62 -38.28
CA GLU A 203 0.82 21.90 -38.65
C GLU A 203 1.85 21.34 -37.66
N ASN A 204 1.43 20.94 -36.45
CA ASN A 204 2.34 20.63 -35.34
C ASN A 204 2.07 19.26 -34.68
N ILE A 205 1.32 18.36 -35.32
CA ILE A 205 0.86 17.09 -34.72
C ILE A 205 2.02 16.27 -34.16
N ILE A 206 3.07 16.04 -34.95
CA ILE A 206 4.21 15.21 -34.53
C ILE A 206 4.96 15.85 -33.36
N SER A 207 5.20 17.16 -33.42
CA SER A 207 5.80 17.91 -32.32
C SER A 207 4.97 17.79 -31.04
N LEU A 208 3.64 17.88 -31.15
CA LEU A 208 2.73 17.72 -30.02
C LEU A 208 2.72 16.30 -29.45
N CYS A 209 2.79 15.27 -30.30
CA CYS A 209 2.86 13.88 -29.85
C CYS A 209 4.11 13.60 -29.00
N LEU A 210 5.24 14.20 -29.38
CA LEU A 210 6.51 14.09 -28.66
C LEU A 210 6.61 15.06 -27.46
N HIS A 211 5.61 15.94 -27.29
CA HIS A 211 5.60 16.94 -26.23
C HIS A 211 4.97 16.39 -24.95
N LYS A 212 5.60 16.62 -23.79
CA LYS A 212 5.17 16.19 -22.44
C LYS A 212 3.71 16.53 -22.07
N TYR A 213 3.14 17.58 -22.67
CA TYR A 213 1.75 18.00 -22.46
C TYR A 213 0.90 17.91 -23.73
N GLY A 214 1.52 18.07 -24.91
CA GLY A 214 0.80 18.07 -26.19
C GLY A 214 0.20 16.69 -26.51
N ASN A 215 0.89 15.62 -26.11
CA ASN A 215 0.44 14.24 -26.32
C ASN A 215 -0.94 13.99 -25.69
N TRP A 216 -1.24 14.62 -24.55
CA TRP A 216 -2.54 14.51 -23.89
C TRP A 216 -3.66 15.06 -24.75
N VAL A 217 -3.40 16.15 -25.48
CA VAL A 217 -4.37 16.78 -26.37
C VAL A 217 -4.62 15.93 -27.60
N ILE A 218 -3.56 15.40 -28.22
CA ILE A 218 -3.70 14.50 -29.36
C ILE A 218 -4.47 13.24 -28.98
N ARG A 219 -4.23 12.67 -27.80
CA ARG A 219 -5.01 11.54 -27.27
C ARG A 219 -6.49 11.88 -27.12
N GLY A 220 -6.82 13.05 -26.55
CA GLY A 220 -8.20 13.52 -26.46
C GLY A 220 -8.87 13.62 -27.83
N VAL A 221 -8.14 14.12 -28.84
CA VAL A 221 -8.64 14.18 -30.23
C VAL A 221 -8.93 12.77 -30.76
N LEU A 222 -8.04 11.81 -30.55
CA LEU A 222 -8.25 10.42 -30.99
C LEU A 222 -9.42 9.73 -30.28
N GLU A 223 -9.69 10.08 -29.02
CA GLU A 223 -10.74 9.45 -28.21
C GLU A 223 -12.13 10.05 -28.47
N HIS A 224 -12.25 11.38 -28.57
CA HIS A 224 -13.56 12.06 -28.55
C HIS A 224 -13.97 12.75 -29.86
N CYS A 225 -13.06 12.98 -30.80
CA CYS A 225 -13.43 13.61 -32.07
C CYS A 225 -14.13 12.61 -33.01
N THR A 226 -14.81 13.12 -34.04
CA THR A 226 -15.42 12.27 -35.07
C THR A 226 -14.35 11.65 -35.98
N GLU A 227 -14.69 10.58 -36.70
CA GLU A 227 -13.72 9.92 -37.59
C GLU A 227 -13.13 10.86 -38.64
N GLN A 228 -13.94 11.76 -39.21
CA GLN A 228 -13.50 12.78 -40.16
C GLN A 228 -12.48 13.74 -39.53
N GLN A 229 -12.67 14.12 -38.27
CA GLN A 229 -11.77 15.01 -37.54
C GLN A 229 -10.46 14.32 -37.14
N LYS A 230 -10.50 13.00 -36.89
CA LYS A 230 -9.31 12.22 -36.57
C LYS A 230 -8.42 11.98 -37.80
N ARG A 231 -8.98 11.92 -39.02
CA ARG A 231 -8.23 11.52 -40.23
C ARG A 231 -6.91 12.28 -40.43
N PRO A 232 -6.85 13.62 -40.40
CA PRO A 232 -5.60 14.34 -40.62
C PRO A 232 -4.54 14.06 -39.53
N VAL A 233 -4.99 13.73 -38.32
CA VAL A 233 -4.11 13.34 -37.22
C VAL A 233 -3.55 11.95 -37.49
N LEU A 234 -4.42 10.98 -37.76
CA LEU A 234 -4.03 9.59 -37.98
C LEU A 234 -3.10 9.43 -39.19
N GLU A 235 -3.34 10.15 -40.28
CA GLU A 235 -2.45 10.15 -41.46
C GLU A 235 -1.02 10.54 -41.10
N GLN A 236 -0.83 11.66 -40.37
CA GLN A 236 0.50 12.06 -39.93
C GLN A 236 1.12 11.08 -38.92
N LEU A 237 0.31 10.47 -38.05
CA LEU A 237 0.79 9.44 -37.12
C LEU A 237 1.31 8.21 -37.87
N HIS A 238 0.62 7.74 -38.90
CA HIS A 238 1.03 6.58 -39.70
C HIS A 238 2.40 6.79 -40.34
N ASP A 239 2.66 7.99 -40.88
CA ASP A 239 3.95 8.33 -41.50
C ASP A 239 5.11 8.39 -40.49
N ASN A 240 4.82 8.44 -39.18
CA ASN A 240 5.80 8.67 -38.12
C ASN A 240 5.77 7.60 -37.01
N VAL A 241 5.10 6.45 -37.24
CA VAL A 241 5.01 5.36 -36.26
C VAL A 241 6.37 4.98 -35.67
N PRO A 242 7.45 4.75 -36.46
CA PRO A 242 8.74 4.30 -35.92
C PRO A 242 9.32 5.25 -34.87
N THR A 243 9.19 6.56 -35.08
CA THR A 243 9.67 7.59 -34.16
C THR A 243 8.79 7.64 -32.91
N LEU A 244 7.48 7.64 -33.10
CA LEU A 244 6.50 7.84 -32.02
C LEU A 244 6.48 6.68 -31.03
N VAL A 245 6.56 5.42 -31.49
CA VAL A 245 6.52 4.26 -30.58
C VAL A 245 7.74 4.15 -29.66
N THR A 246 8.86 4.72 -30.08
CA THR A 246 10.08 4.77 -29.26
C THR A 246 10.17 5.99 -28.34
N ASP A 247 9.25 6.93 -28.44
CA ASP A 247 9.25 8.14 -27.61
C ASP A 247 8.48 7.94 -26.30
N PRO A 248 8.96 8.49 -25.15
CA PRO A 248 8.27 8.40 -23.84
C PRO A 248 6.84 8.94 -23.81
N TYR A 249 6.46 9.82 -24.73
CA TYR A 249 5.11 10.39 -24.84
C TYR A 249 4.38 9.89 -26.08
N GLY A 250 5.07 9.83 -27.23
CA GLY A 250 4.51 9.39 -28.50
C GLY A 250 3.94 7.96 -28.46
N ASN A 251 4.54 7.06 -27.67
CA ASN A 251 4.06 5.68 -27.55
C ASN A 251 2.61 5.61 -27.03
N TYR A 252 2.20 6.54 -26.15
CA TYR A 252 0.83 6.59 -25.65
C TYR A 252 -0.15 7.08 -26.72
N VAL A 253 0.29 7.97 -27.61
CA VAL A 253 -0.52 8.44 -28.75
C VAL A 253 -0.79 7.30 -29.71
N ILE A 254 0.24 6.51 -30.07
CA ILE A 254 0.06 5.34 -30.95
C ILE A 254 -0.85 4.28 -30.29
N GLN A 255 -0.73 4.06 -28.98
CA GLN A 255 -1.68 3.20 -28.26
C GLN A 255 -3.13 3.69 -28.41
N HIS A 256 -3.40 5.00 -28.31
CA HIS A 256 -4.75 5.54 -28.50
C HIS A 256 -5.21 5.43 -29.96
N ALA A 257 -4.30 5.56 -30.92
CA ALA A 257 -4.62 5.32 -32.34
C ALA A 257 -5.04 3.86 -32.58
N ILE A 258 -4.40 2.89 -31.89
CA ILE A 258 -4.78 1.47 -31.94
C ILE A 258 -6.15 1.20 -31.29
N GLU A 259 -6.49 1.94 -30.23
CA GLU A 259 -7.73 1.78 -29.46
C GLU A 259 -8.95 2.42 -30.12
N HIS A 260 -8.78 3.64 -30.61
CA HIS A 260 -9.88 4.51 -31.01
C HIS A 260 -9.86 4.86 -32.50
N GLY A 261 -8.87 4.37 -33.26
CA GLY A 261 -8.84 4.41 -34.71
C GLY A 261 -9.69 3.29 -35.34
N LEU A 262 -9.82 3.35 -36.66
CA LEU A 262 -10.51 2.31 -37.41
C LEU A 262 -9.61 1.05 -37.55
N PRO A 263 -10.19 -0.13 -37.86
CA PRO A 263 -9.40 -1.35 -38.07
C PRO A 263 -8.25 -1.20 -39.06
N GLU A 264 -8.41 -0.38 -40.11
CA GLU A 264 -7.41 -0.10 -41.13
C GLU A 264 -6.24 0.74 -40.60
N ASP A 265 -6.51 1.65 -39.65
CA ASP A 265 -5.46 2.43 -38.98
C ASP A 265 -4.58 1.52 -38.12
N ARG A 266 -5.23 0.65 -37.35
CA ARG A 266 -4.54 -0.38 -36.56
C ARG A 266 -3.74 -1.32 -37.45
N GLU A 267 -4.29 -1.73 -38.59
CA GLU A 267 -3.60 -2.61 -39.54
C GLU A 267 -2.32 -1.95 -40.07
N ARG A 268 -2.37 -0.67 -40.46
CA ARG A 268 -1.19 0.08 -40.88
C ARG A 268 -0.12 0.14 -39.79
N ILE A 269 -0.53 0.41 -38.54
CA ILE A 269 0.41 0.43 -37.41
C ILE A 269 1.05 -0.94 -37.20
N VAL A 270 0.25 -2.02 -37.20
CA VAL A 270 0.75 -3.40 -37.07
C VAL A 270 1.70 -3.75 -38.21
N HIS A 271 1.37 -3.37 -39.45
CA HIS A 271 2.20 -3.60 -40.63
C HIS A 271 3.56 -2.89 -40.56
N ILE A 272 3.64 -1.69 -39.97
CA ILE A 272 4.92 -0.99 -39.78
C ILE A 272 5.74 -1.66 -38.66
N LEU A 273 5.09 -2.11 -37.59
CA LEU A 273 5.78 -2.68 -36.43
C LEU A 273 6.26 -4.11 -36.67
N GLN A 274 5.60 -4.86 -37.54
CA GLN A 274 5.96 -6.26 -37.80
C GLN A 274 7.31 -6.40 -38.52
N ASP A 275 7.73 -5.40 -39.31
CA ASP A 275 8.99 -5.41 -40.07
C ASP A 275 10.23 -5.45 -39.15
N ASP A 276 10.13 -4.81 -37.97
CA ASP A 276 11.21 -4.65 -36.98
C ASP A 276 10.75 -5.13 -35.59
N ILE A 277 9.93 -6.19 -35.52
CA ILE A 277 9.25 -6.59 -34.29
C ILE A 277 10.20 -6.84 -33.12
N MET A 278 11.39 -7.40 -33.37
CA MET A 278 12.39 -7.67 -32.33
C MET A 278 12.86 -6.39 -31.65
N LYS A 279 13.16 -5.35 -32.44
CA LYS A 279 13.56 -4.03 -31.94
C LYS A 279 12.46 -3.42 -31.08
N TYR A 280 11.20 -3.49 -31.51
CA TYR A 280 10.09 -2.87 -30.78
C TYR A 280 9.69 -3.66 -29.54
N ALA A 281 9.70 -4.99 -29.58
CA ALA A 281 9.38 -5.85 -28.44
C ALA A 281 10.38 -5.70 -27.28
N GLN A 282 11.64 -5.39 -27.57
CA GLN A 282 12.70 -5.15 -26.58
C GLN A 282 12.79 -3.69 -26.13
N HIS A 283 12.04 -2.78 -26.75
CA HIS A 283 12.11 -1.37 -26.40
C HIS A 283 11.22 -1.05 -25.20
N LYS A 284 11.75 -0.28 -24.23
CA LYS A 284 11.04 0.13 -23.00
C LYS A 284 9.65 0.73 -23.23
N PHE A 285 9.47 1.49 -24.31
CA PHE A 285 8.19 2.13 -24.65
C PHE A 285 7.42 1.42 -25.76
N ALA A 286 8.13 0.89 -26.77
CA ALA A 286 7.46 0.34 -27.95
C ALA A 286 6.88 -1.06 -27.66
N SER A 287 7.45 -1.78 -26.69
CA SER A 287 6.89 -3.05 -26.20
C SER A 287 5.45 -2.88 -25.72
N ASN A 288 5.11 -1.75 -25.06
CA ASN A 288 3.74 -1.44 -24.65
C ASN A 288 2.80 -1.27 -25.86
N VAL A 289 3.32 -0.72 -26.96
CA VAL A 289 2.56 -0.59 -28.22
C VAL A 289 2.31 -1.96 -28.83
N ILE A 290 3.32 -2.84 -28.87
CA ILE A 290 3.17 -4.24 -29.32
C ILE A 290 2.14 -4.99 -28.46
N LEU A 291 2.21 -4.84 -27.13
CA LEU A 291 1.23 -5.41 -26.22
C LEU A 291 -0.18 -4.89 -26.54
N LYS A 292 -0.32 -3.60 -26.86
CA LYS A 292 -1.61 -3.02 -27.24
C LYS A 292 -2.13 -3.57 -28.57
N CYS A 293 -1.27 -3.76 -29.57
CA CYS A 293 -1.62 -4.46 -30.81
C CYS A 293 -2.14 -5.88 -30.53
N LEU A 294 -1.52 -6.62 -29.60
CA LEU A 294 -1.97 -7.98 -29.25
C LEU A 294 -3.31 -8.01 -28.50
N ILE A 295 -3.61 -6.96 -27.72
CA ILE A 295 -4.88 -6.85 -27.00
C ILE A 295 -6.01 -6.48 -27.97
N CYS A 296 -5.84 -5.42 -28.75
CA CYS A 296 -6.89 -4.84 -29.59
C CYS A 296 -6.95 -5.40 -31.01
N GLY A 297 -5.90 -6.07 -31.50
CA GLY A 297 -5.80 -6.54 -32.87
C GLY A 297 -6.80 -7.64 -33.23
N THR A 298 -7.04 -7.82 -34.53
CA THR A 298 -7.78 -8.96 -35.08
C THR A 298 -6.96 -10.25 -34.96
N ALA A 299 -7.59 -11.41 -35.18
CA ALA A 299 -6.88 -12.69 -35.19
C ALA A 299 -5.72 -12.70 -36.21
N ASP A 300 -5.93 -12.14 -37.40
CA ASP A 300 -4.90 -12.06 -38.45
C ASP A 300 -3.75 -11.13 -38.08
N GLN A 301 -4.05 -9.98 -37.47
CA GLN A 301 -3.03 -9.03 -36.99
C GLN A 301 -2.17 -9.65 -35.88
N LYS A 302 -2.80 -10.34 -34.92
CA LYS A 302 -2.07 -11.08 -33.88
C LYS A 302 -1.23 -12.19 -34.49
N LYS A 303 -1.79 -12.92 -35.46
CA LYS A 303 -1.09 -13.99 -36.16
C LYS A 303 0.16 -13.48 -36.84
N ALA A 304 0.08 -12.38 -37.58
CA ALA A 304 1.22 -11.78 -38.28
C ALA A 304 2.36 -11.40 -37.32
N LEU A 305 2.05 -10.74 -36.19
CA LEU A 305 3.04 -10.38 -35.18
C LEU A 305 3.71 -11.61 -34.56
N ILE A 306 2.93 -12.64 -34.22
CA ILE A 306 3.46 -13.87 -33.60
C ILE A 306 4.33 -14.66 -34.60
N ASP A 307 3.88 -14.78 -35.85
CA ASP A 307 4.58 -15.53 -36.89
C ASP A 307 5.93 -14.89 -37.28
N ASN A 308 6.07 -13.56 -37.19
CA ASN A 308 7.38 -12.91 -37.38
C ASN A 308 8.40 -13.23 -36.27
N VAL A 309 7.93 -13.69 -35.11
CA VAL A 309 8.82 -14.08 -34.01
C VAL A 309 9.03 -15.59 -33.96
N CYS A 310 8.07 -16.44 -34.34
CA CYS A 310 8.22 -17.90 -34.21
C CYS A 310 7.81 -18.72 -35.45
N GLY A 311 7.58 -18.12 -36.62
CA GLY A 311 7.06 -18.77 -37.82
C GLY A 311 8.08 -19.19 -38.88
N GLY A 312 9.30 -18.65 -38.85
CA GLY A 312 10.28 -18.70 -39.97
C GLY A 312 11.43 -19.70 -39.83
N GLY A 313 11.34 -20.72 -38.97
CA GLY A 313 12.40 -21.71 -38.75
C GLY A 313 13.41 -21.33 -37.65
N PRO A 314 14.64 -21.89 -37.66
CA PRO A 314 15.55 -21.83 -36.51
C PRO A 314 15.93 -20.41 -36.03
N GLU A 315 16.06 -19.46 -36.95
CA GLU A 315 16.38 -18.06 -36.63
C GLU A 315 15.25 -17.40 -35.82
N THR A 316 14.00 -17.62 -36.22
CA THR A 316 12.84 -17.12 -35.48
C THR A 316 12.70 -17.78 -34.10
N LEU A 317 13.00 -19.08 -33.97
CA LEU A 317 13.03 -19.71 -32.64
C LEU A 317 14.09 -19.06 -31.71
N GLN A 318 15.22 -18.63 -32.27
CA GLN A 318 16.23 -17.88 -31.51
C GLN A 318 15.73 -16.50 -31.09
N ASN A 319 15.01 -15.80 -31.96
CA ASN A 319 14.33 -14.54 -31.64
C ASN A 319 13.36 -14.70 -30.47
N ALA A 320 12.51 -15.73 -30.52
CA ALA A 320 11.59 -16.06 -29.42
C ALA A 320 12.35 -16.26 -28.10
N ARG A 321 13.42 -17.07 -28.08
CA ARG A 321 14.26 -17.28 -26.88
C ARG A 321 14.85 -15.98 -26.34
N GLN A 322 15.34 -15.11 -27.21
CA GLN A 322 15.91 -13.83 -26.81
C GLN A 322 14.85 -12.96 -26.12
N LEU A 323 13.62 -12.92 -26.65
CA LEU A 323 12.52 -12.19 -26.02
C LEU A 323 12.09 -12.80 -24.68
N MET A 324 12.10 -14.14 -24.55
CA MET A 324 11.73 -14.80 -23.29
C MET A 324 12.60 -14.39 -22.09
N ALA A 325 13.88 -14.10 -22.34
CA ALA A 325 14.84 -13.67 -21.34
C ALA A 325 14.96 -12.14 -21.20
N ASP A 326 14.26 -11.36 -22.03
CA ASP A 326 14.34 -9.90 -22.08
C ASP A 326 13.41 -9.21 -21.06
N GLU A 327 13.85 -8.05 -20.55
CA GLU A 327 13.09 -7.26 -19.56
C GLU A 327 11.71 -6.85 -20.07
N PHE A 328 11.57 -6.54 -21.37
CA PHE A 328 10.32 -6.09 -21.98
C PHE A 328 9.70 -7.18 -22.88
N GLY A 329 10.54 -7.88 -23.64
CA GLY A 329 10.13 -8.95 -24.55
C GLY A 329 9.43 -10.11 -23.85
N SER A 330 9.75 -10.39 -22.59
CA SER A 330 9.13 -11.49 -21.84
C SER A 330 7.62 -11.27 -21.63
N PHE A 331 7.18 -10.01 -21.51
CA PHE A 331 5.76 -9.68 -21.45
C PHE A 331 5.07 -9.91 -22.81
N VAL A 332 5.76 -9.63 -23.91
CA VAL A 332 5.26 -9.88 -25.28
C VAL A 332 5.08 -11.37 -25.51
N ILE A 333 6.08 -12.21 -25.16
CA ILE A 333 5.96 -13.67 -25.29
C ILE A 333 4.85 -14.24 -24.40
N GLN A 334 4.67 -13.71 -23.19
CA GLN A 334 3.53 -14.13 -22.35
C GLN A 334 2.19 -13.85 -23.03
N LYS A 335 2.06 -12.75 -23.76
CA LYS A 335 0.86 -12.47 -24.57
C LYS A 335 0.76 -13.31 -25.84
N PHE A 336 1.89 -13.75 -26.41
CA PHE A 336 1.86 -14.73 -27.50
C PHE A 336 1.34 -16.09 -27.00
N PHE A 337 1.74 -16.55 -25.81
CA PHE A 337 1.12 -17.74 -25.20
C PHE A 337 -0.37 -17.54 -24.88
N GLU A 338 -0.81 -16.32 -24.58
CA GLU A 338 -2.22 -16.01 -24.25
C GLU A 338 -3.13 -15.98 -25.49
N TYR A 339 -2.67 -15.39 -26.60
CA TYR A 339 -3.50 -15.13 -27.77
C TYR A 339 -3.11 -15.93 -29.02
N GLY A 340 -1.98 -16.63 -29.00
CA GLY A 340 -1.52 -17.45 -30.11
C GLY A 340 -2.45 -18.63 -30.37
N THR A 341 -2.46 -19.09 -31.62
CA THR A 341 -3.04 -20.38 -32.01
C THR A 341 -2.25 -21.53 -31.40
N ASP A 342 -2.84 -22.73 -31.33
CA ASP A 342 -2.14 -23.89 -30.77
C ASP A 342 -0.86 -24.24 -31.54
N ASP A 343 -0.86 -24.07 -32.88
CA ASP A 343 0.35 -24.22 -33.70
C ASP A 343 1.44 -23.20 -33.33
N GLN A 344 1.07 -21.94 -33.06
CA GLN A 344 2.01 -20.91 -32.64
C GLN A 344 2.57 -21.19 -31.25
N LYS A 345 1.71 -21.61 -30.32
CA LYS A 345 2.14 -22.03 -28.99
C LYS A 345 3.08 -23.22 -29.05
N ALA A 346 2.81 -24.22 -29.89
CA ALA A 346 3.70 -25.35 -30.12
C ALA A 346 5.07 -24.88 -30.62
N ARG A 347 5.14 -23.95 -31.58
CA ARG A 347 6.41 -23.35 -32.04
C ARG A 347 7.15 -22.57 -30.93
N LEU A 348 6.42 -21.89 -30.03
CA LEU A 348 7.04 -21.26 -28.86
C LEU A 348 7.58 -22.30 -27.88
N VAL A 349 6.93 -23.46 -27.75
CA VAL A 349 7.45 -24.58 -26.94
C VAL A 349 8.69 -25.20 -27.59
N ASP A 350 8.73 -25.34 -28.91
CA ASP A 350 9.96 -25.72 -29.63
C ASP A 350 11.11 -24.75 -29.36
N ALA A 351 10.81 -23.45 -29.19
CA ALA A 351 11.81 -22.46 -28.79
C ALA A 351 12.29 -22.68 -27.33
N LEU A 352 11.44 -23.17 -26.44
CA LEU A 352 11.80 -23.48 -25.04
C LEU A 352 12.72 -24.71 -24.91
N ARG A 353 12.65 -25.66 -25.85
CA ARG A 353 13.40 -26.92 -25.78
C ARG A 353 14.90 -26.69 -25.54
N GLY A 354 15.44 -27.35 -24.53
CA GLY A 354 16.82 -27.25 -24.03
C GLY A 354 17.10 -26.04 -23.14
N HIS A 355 16.11 -25.18 -22.88
CA HIS A 355 16.26 -23.92 -22.16
C HIS A 355 15.26 -23.74 -21.00
N VAL A 356 14.39 -24.72 -20.74
CA VAL A 356 13.34 -24.63 -19.71
C VAL A 356 13.94 -24.40 -18.33
N LEU A 357 14.99 -25.15 -17.96
CA LEU A 357 15.68 -24.94 -16.68
C LEU A 357 16.28 -23.54 -16.60
N THR A 358 17.01 -23.12 -17.64
CA THR A 358 17.69 -21.82 -17.66
C THR A 358 16.69 -20.68 -17.49
N LEU A 359 15.57 -20.72 -18.23
CA LEU A 359 14.52 -19.71 -18.15
C LEU A 359 13.78 -19.75 -16.80
N SER A 360 13.52 -20.93 -16.25
CA SER A 360 12.84 -21.09 -14.95
C SER A 360 13.56 -20.37 -13.81
N LEU A 361 14.88 -20.25 -13.89
CA LEU A 361 15.74 -19.63 -12.88
C LEU A 361 15.98 -18.13 -13.11
N GLN A 362 15.30 -17.50 -14.07
CA GLN A 362 15.49 -16.10 -14.43
C GLN A 362 14.29 -15.23 -14.01
N ILE A 363 14.57 -13.94 -13.73
CA ILE A 363 13.57 -12.94 -13.36
C ILE A 363 12.51 -12.73 -14.44
N TYR A 364 12.89 -12.81 -15.72
CA TYR A 364 12.01 -12.61 -16.87
C TYR A 364 11.53 -13.94 -17.46
N GLY A 365 12.41 -14.95 -17.52
CA GLY A 365 12.09 -16.27 -18.08
C GLY A 365 11.12 -17.10 -17.22
N GLY A 366 11.21 -17.04 -15.89
CA GLY A 366 10.37 -17.83 -14.99
C GLY A 366 8.87 -17.56 -15.17
N PRO A 367 8.43 -16.29 -15.25
CA PRO A 367 7.07 -15.94 -15.62
C PRO A 367 6.63 -16.47 -17.00
N VAL A 368 7.53 -16.53 -17.99
CA VAL A 368 7.21 -17.10 -19.31
C VAL A 368 6.93 -18.60 -19.19
N ILE A 369 7.77 -19.36 -18.48
CA ILE A 369 7.55 -20.80 -18.26
C ILE A 369 6.21 -21.04 -17.55
N GLN A 370 5.91 -20.27 -16.51
CA GLN A 370 4.62 -20.35 -15.81
C GLN A 370 3.44 -20.05 -16.74
N LYS A 371 3.56 -19.06 -17.63
CA LYS A 371 2.51 -18.73 -18.61
C LYS A 371 2.37 -19.83 -19.67
N ALA A 372 3.47 -20.39 -20.13
CA ALA A 372 3.48 -21.53 -21.07
C ALA A 372 2.72 -22.71 -20.46
N LEU A 373 3.09 -23.16 -19.26
CA LEU A 373 2.44 -24.26 -18.54
C LEU A 373 0.91 -24.11 -18.40
N LYS A 374 0.41 -22.87 -18.29
CA LYS A 374 -1.03 -22.56 -18.17
C LYS A 374 -1.79 -22.48 -19.49
N SER A 375 -1.09 -22.25 -20.60
CA SER A 375 -1.75 -21.78 -21.85
C SER A 375 -1.65 -22.78 -23.01
N VAL A 376 -0.75 -23.77 -22.90
CA VAL A 376 -0.52 -24.80 -23.93
C VAL A 376 -1.39 -26.03 -23.72
N ASP A 377 -1.46 -26.89 -24.73
CA ASP A 377 -2.15 -28.17 -24.65
C ASP A 377 -1.40 -29.17 -23.75
N LYS A 378 -2.05 -30.27 -23.39
CA LYS A 378 -1.45 -31.28 -22.48
C LYS A 378 -0.15 -31.87 -23.03
N THR A 379 -0.02 -32.04 -24.35
CA THR A 379 1.18 -32.61 -24.97
C THR A 379 2.38 -31.70 -24.76
N SER A 380 2.24 -30.42 -25.12
CA SER A 380 3.30 -29.44 -24.95
C SER A 380 3.59 -29.15 -23.48
N GLN A 381 2.57 -29.22 -22.61
CA GLN A 381 2.75 -29.07 -21.17
C GLN A 381 3.69 -30.17 -20.64
N ILE A 382 3.44 -31.42 -21.00
CA ILE A 382 4.28 -32.58 -20.61
C ILE A 382 5.71 -32.39 -21.11
N GLU A 383 5.91 -31.95 -22.36
CA GLU A 383 7.24 -31.71 -22.91
C GLU A 383 8.07 -30.71 -22.06
N ILE A 384 7.45 -29.60 -21.64
CA ILE A 384 8.11 -28.60 -20.78
C ILE A 384 8.50 -29.23 -19.43
N ILE A 385 7.62 -30.05 -18.85
CA ILE A 385 7.85 -30.68 -17.54
C ILE A 385 8.91 -31.77 -17.63
N GLU A 386 8.94 -32.54 -18.72
CA GLU A 386 9.91 -33.62 -18.94
C GLU A 386 11.35 -33.10 -18.90
N GLU A 387 11.62 -31.90 -19.42
CA GLU A 387 12.95 -31.28 -19.35
C GLU A 387 13.38 -30.94 -17.91
N LEU A 388 12.42 -30.66 -17.03
CA LEU A 388 12.66 -30.39 -15.60
C LEU A 388 12.66 -31.64 -14.73
N THR A 389 12.24 -32.79 -15.27
CA THR A 389 12.12 -34.06 -14.52
C THR A 389 13.44 -34.57 -13.93
N PRO A 390 14.63 -34.40 -14.56
CA PRO A 390 15.89 -34.82 -13.95
C PRO A 390 16.09 -34.20 -12.56
N ARG A 391 16.47 -35.03 -11.57
CA ARG A 391 16.62 -34.62 -10.16
C ARG A 391 17.41 -33.31 -9.98
N ALA A 392 18.50 -33.15 -10.72
CA ALA A 392 19.34 -31.95 -10.63
C ALA A 392 18.58 -30.67 -11.04
N CYS A 393 17.71 -30.76 -12.05
CA CYS A 393 16.84 -29.66 -12.47
C CYS A 393 15.83 -29.31 -11.37
N VAL A 394 15.12 -30.32 -10.85
CA VAL A 394 14.13 -30.14 -9.78
C VAL A 394 14.74 -29.47 -8.56
N ILE A 395 15.83 -30.01 -8.02
CA ILE A 395 16.48 -29.46 -6.82
C ILE A 395 16.99 -28.03 -7.06
N ARG A 396 17.54 -27.76 -8.25
CA ARG A 396 18.00 -26.41 -8.59
C ARG A 396 16.84 -25.42 -8.66
N CYS A 397 15.68 -25.81 -9.21
CA CYS A 397 14.49 -24.98 -9.21
C CYS A 397 13.95 -24.75 -7.78
N ILE A 398 13.86 -25.80 -6.95
CA ILE A 398 13.40 -25.71 -5.56
C ILE A 398 14.23 -24.70 -4.74
N LYS A 399 15.54 -24.68 -4.97
CA LYS A 399 16.48 -23.80 -4.25
C LYS A 399 16.60 -22.40 -4.86
N ASP A 400 15.91 -22.11 -5.95
CA ASP A 400 15.98 -20.82 -6.63
C ASP A 400 14.75 -19.94 -6.38
N ARG A 401 14.97 -18.62 -6.33
CA ARG A 401 13.93 -17.64 -6.04
C ARG A 401 12.83 -17.55 -7.11
N TYR A 402 13.15 -17.88 -8.36
CA TYR A 402 12.22 -17.89 -9.49
C TYR A 402 11.80 -19.32 -9.81
N GLY A 403 12.74 -20.27 -9.76
CA GLY A 403 12.49 -21.69 -10.01
C GLY A 403 11.44 -22.28 -9.08
N MET A 404 11.37 -21.85 -7.82
CA MET A 404 10.37 -22.36 -6.87
C MET A 404 8.92 -22.05 -7.30
N HIS A 405 8.70 -20.92 -7.97
CA HIS A 405 7.38 -20.58 -8.51
C HIS A 405 7.01 -21.49 -9.68
N VAL A 406 7.97 -21.87 -10.51
CA VAL A 406 7.76 -22.85 -11.59
C VAL A 406 7.44 -24.23 -11.01
N MET A 407 8.17 -24.67 -9.98
CA MET A 407 7.90 -25.96 -9.32
C MET A 407 6.52 -26.01 -8.68
N ASN A 408 6.13 -24.97 -7.94
CA ASN A 408 4.79 -24.89 -7.36
C ASN A 408 3.71 -24.90 -8.44
N MET A 409 3.93 -24.18 -9.55
CA MET A 409 3.01 -24.20 -10.69
C MET A 409 2.83 -25.62 -11.27
N ILE A 410 3.91 -26.36 -11.42
CA ILE A 410 3.90 -27.76 -11.87
C ILE A 410 3.09 -28.62 -10.90
N ILE A 411 3.35 -28.48 -9.59
CA ILE A 411 2.66 -29.25 -8.54
C ILE A 411 1.15 -28.94 -8.50
N GLU A 412 0.77 -27.68 -8.71
CA GLU A 412 -0.64 -27.24 -8.68
C GLU A 412 -1.42 -27.57 -9.96
N LEU A 413 -0.77 -27.61 -11.12
CA LEU A 413 -1.46 -27.79 -12.41
C LEU A 413 -1.61 -29.25 -12.85
N ILE A 414 -0.75 -30.15 -12.38
CA ILE A 414 -0.68 -31.53 -12.88
C ILE A 414 -1.37 -32.49 -11.92
N GLU A 415 -1.98 -33.54 -12.49
CA GLU A 415 -2.53 -34.67 -11.75
C GLU A 415 -1.51 -35.24 -10.73
N PRO A 416 -1.89 -35.45 -9.46
CA PRO A 416 -0.98 -35.89 -8.40
C PRO A 416 -0.17 -37.15 -8.75
N GLN A 417 -0.75 -38.07 -9.52
CA GLN A 417 -0.10 -39.33 -9.94
C GLN A 417 1.18 -39.10 -10.75
N ARG A 418 1.33 -37.95 -11.41
CA ARG A 418 2.51 -37.59 -12.22
C ARG A 418 3.58 -36.86 -11.41
N LEU A 419 3.31 -36.47 -10.17
CA LEU A 419 4.24 -35.68 -9.35
C LEU A 419 5.32 -36.51 -8.65
N GLN A 420 5.38 -37.83 -8.89
CA GLN A 420 6.35 -38.72 -8.24
C GLN A 420 7.80 -38.27 -8.46
N PHE A 421 8.13 -37.72 -9.63
CA PHE A 421 9.49 -37.25 -9.90
C PHE A 421 9.94 -36.12 -8.96
N VAL A 422 9.02 -35.26 -8.50
CA VAL A 422 9.34 -34.18 -7.55
C VAL A 422 9.64 -34.78 -6.18
N VAL A 423 8.81 -35.72 -5.74
CA VAL A 423 9.01 -36.44 -4.47
C VAL A 423 10.32 -37.21 -4.49
N ASP A 424 10.57 -38.00 -5.53
CA ASP A 424 11.80 -38.77 -5.69
C ASP A 424 13.03 -37.86 -5.72
N ALA A 425 12.92 -36.70 -6.39
CA ALA A 425 14.02 -35.75 -6.44
C ALA A 425 14.39 -35.21 -5.06
N ILE A 426 13.39 -34.88 -4.24
CA ILE A 426 13.57 -34.40 -2.85
C ILE A 426 14.10 -35.53 -1.95
N MET A 427 13.52 -36.73 -2.04
CA MET A 427 13.83 -37.85 -1.14
C MET A 427 15.21 -38.43 -1.37
N TYR A 428 15.64 -38.54 -2.63
CA TYR A 428 16.87 -39.24 -2.99
C TYR A 428 18.00 -38.30 -3.39
N SER A 429 17.94 -37.01 -3.04
CA SER A 429 19.06 -36.09 -3.27
C SER A 429 20.26 -36.43 -2.38
N PRO A 430 21.51 -36.46 -2.90
CA PRO A 430 22.68 -36.87 -2.12
C PRO A 430 23.24 -35.72 -1.28
N THR A 431 22.93 -34.47 -1.68
CA THR A 431 23.43 -33.23 -1.08
C THR A 431 22.34 -32.45 -0.36
N ASP A 432 21.08 -32.65 -0.74
CA ASP A 432 19.95 -31.84 -0.31
C ASP A 432 18.80 -32.75 0.17
N SER A 433 19.01 -33.43 1.30
CA SER A 433 17.95 -34.25 1.91
C SER A 433 16.74 -33.39 2.34
N VAL A 434 15.66 -34.04 2.78
CA VAL A 434 14.40 -33.37 3.14
C VAL A 434 14.61 -32.29 4.21
N ALA A 435 15.46 -32.54 5.21
CA ALA A 435 15.70 -31.60 6.30
C ALA A 435 16.39 -30.28 5.83
N PRO A 436 17.54 -30.29 5.14
CA PRO A 436 18.11 -29.07 4.54
C PRO A 436 17.14 -28.27 3.67
N LEU A 437 16.33 -28.95 2.84
CA LEU A 437 15.33 -28.28 2.00
C LEU A 437 14.19 -27.67 2.83
N SER A 438 13.79 -28.33 3.92
CA SER A 438 12.77 -27.83 4.86
C SER A 438 13.23 -26.59 5.62
N LEU A 439 14.54 -26.44 5.84
CA LEU A 439 15.16 -25.25 6.44
C LEU A 439 15.42 -24.14 5.40
N HIS A 440 15.30 -24.43 4.11
CA HIS A 440 15.58 -23.49 3.04
C HIS A 440 14.39 -22.57 2.75
N LYS A 441 14.63 -21.27 2.56
CA LYS A 441 13.59 -20.24 2.33
C LYS A 441 12.60 -20.57 1.21
N TYR A 442 13.09 -21.18 0.13
CA TYR A 442 12.26 -21.58 -1.01
C TYR A 442 11.89 -23.08 -0.94
N GLY A 443 12.76 -23.89 -0.35
CA GLY A 443 12.55 -25.33 -0.28
C GLY A 443 11.36 -25.69 0.59
N SER A 444 11.20 -25.00 1.73
CA SER A 444 10.06 -25.18 2.62
C SER A 444 8.72 -24.87 1.95
N LEU A 445 8.69 -23.89 1.04
CA LEU A 445 7.48 -23.53 0.29
C LEU A 445 7.09 -24.60 -0.72
N VAL A 446 8.07 -25.16 -1.44
CA VAL A 446 7.80 -26.25 -2.39
C VAL A 446 7.42 -27.53 -1.64
N ILE A 447 8.10 -27.85 -0.54
CA ILE A 447 7.75 -29.00 0.30
C ILE A 447 6.32 -28.88 0.82
N ARG A 448 5.92 -27.71 1.30
CA ARG A 448 4.53 -27.46 1.68
C ARG A 448 3.56 -27.73 0.52
N CYS A 449 3.87 -27.21 -0.67
CA CYS A 449 3.06 -27.43 -1.86
C CYS A 449 2.94 -28.93 -2.21
N VAL A 450 4.01 -29.71 -2.04
CA VAL A 450 3.99 -31.18 -2.17
C VAL A 450 3.05 -31.82 -1.13
N LEU A 451 3.10 -31.38 0.13
CA LEU A 451 2.21 -31.90 1.19
C LEU A 451 0.72 -31.62 0.90
N ASP A 452 0.43 -30.47 0.28
CA ASP A 452 -0.92 -30.03 -0.05
C ASP A 452 -1.52 -30.77 -1.27
N ASN A 453 -0.70 -31.04 -2.30
CA ASN A 453 -1.20 -31.47 -3.61
C ASN A 453 -0.90 -32.93 -3.97
N CYS A 454 0.11 -33.57 -3.35
CA CYS A 454 0.42 -34.97 -3.64
C CYS A 454 -0.50 -35.93 -2.87
N THR A 455 -0.68 -37.14 -3.42
CA THR A 455 -1.44 -38.19 -2.73
C THR A 455 -0.74 -38.65 -1.46
N GLU A 456 -1.50 -39.17 -0.49
CA GLU A 456 -0.95 -39.68 0.77
C GLU A 456 0.24 -40.64 0.60
N PRO A 457 0.19 -41.66 -0.28
CA PRO A 457 1.34 -42.57 -0.47
C PRO A 457 2.60 -41.87 -1.00
N GLN A 458 2.44 -40.82 -1.80
CA GLN A 458 3.57 -40.08 -2.37
C GLN A 458 4.23 -39.18 -1.33
N LYS A 459 3.43 -38.45 -0.55
CA LYS A 459 3.98 -37.50 0.44
C LYS A 459 4.38 -38.17 1.77
N ARG A 460 3.91 -39.40 2.06
CA ARG A 460 4.19 -40.10 3.32
C ARG A 460 5.69 -40.24 3.62
N PRO A 461 6.56 -40.71 2.71
CA PRO A 461 7.99 -40.83 3.00
C PRO A 461 8.67 -39.49 3.30
N LEU A 462 8.21 -38.43 2.63
CA LEU A 462 8.70 -37.07 2.86
C LEU A 462 8.26 -36.56 4.23
N LEU A 463 7.00 -36.79 4.59
CA LEU A 463 6.46 -36.41 5.89
C LEU A 463 7.17 -37.15 7.04
N GLU A 464 7.48 -38.43 6.89
CA GLU A 464 8.28 -39.18 7.87
C GLU A 464 9.63 -38.51 8.15
N GLN A 465 10.36 -38.07 7.11
CA GLN A 465 11.61 -37.34 7.32
C GLN A 465 11.41 -35.97 7.99
N ILE A 466 10.29 -35.28 7.74
CA ILE A 466 9.94 -34.05 8.47
C ILE A 466 9.71 -34.37 9.95
N LEU A 467 8.94 -35.43 10.25
CA LEU A 467 8.60 -35.85 11.60
C LEU A 467 9.83 -36.29 12.40
N ASP A 468 10.82 -36.91 11.76
CA ASP A 468 12.10 -37.27 12.39
C ASP A 468 12.99 -36.05 12.73
N ASN A 469 12.75 -34.90 12.09
CA ASN A 469 13.56 -33.69 12.25
C ASN A 469 12.80 -32.54 12.94
N VAL A 470 11.67 -32.83 13.60
CA VAL A 470 10.85 -31.83 14.32
C VAL A 470 11.68 -30.94 15.27
N PRO A 471 12.61 -31.46 16.11
CA PRO A 471 13.37 -30.63 17.04
C PRO A 471 14.21 -29.54 16.36
N THR A 472 14.70 -29.78 15.15
CA THR A 472 15.47 -28.80 14.38
C THR A 472 14.58 -27.84 13.60
N LEU A 473 13.47 -28.34 13.05
CA LEU A 473 12.57 -27.54 12.22
C LEU A 473 11.75 -26.53 13.03
N VAL A 474 11.39 -26.87 14.27
CA VAL A 474 10.50 -26.06 15.11
C VAL A 474 11.06 -24.68 15.44
N THR A 475 12.39 -24.56 15.58
CA THR A 475 13.10 -23.31 15.91
C THR A 475 13.69 -22.61 14.68
N ASP A 476 13.55 -23.17 13.49
CA ASP A 476 14.05 -22.54 12.26
C ASP A 476 13.03 -21.56 11.66
N GLN A 477 13.52 -20.49 11.03
CA GLN A 477 12.70 -19.43 10.42
C GLN A 477 11.80 -19.92 9.27
N ASN A 478 12.17 -21.00 8.58
CA ASN A 478 11.42 -21.60 7.48
C ASN A 478 10.76 -22.90 7.92
N GLY A 479 11.50 -23.76 8.64
CA GLY A 479 11.03 -25.06 9.13
C GLY A 479 9.78 -24.95 10.01
N ASN A 480 9.67 -23.91 10.86
CA ASN A 480 8.52 -23.74 11.74
C ASN A 480 7.19 -23.68 10.97
N PHE A 481 7.19 -23.15 9.74
CA PHE A 481 5.98 -23.06 8.91
C PHE A 481 5.50 -24.44 8.44
N LEU A 482 6.43 -25.37 8.17
CA LEU A 482 6.08 -26.75 7.83
C LEU A 482 5.50 -27.47 9.05
N ILE A 483 6.10 -27.32 10.23
CA ILE A 483 5.59 -27.96 11.45
C ILE A 483 4.18 -27.47 11.79
N LYS A 484 3.93 -26.15 11.73
CA LYS A 484 2.58 -25.60 11.92
C LYS A 484 1.59 -26.12 10.89
N HIS A 485 2.00 -26.22 9.62
CA HIS A 485 1.15 -26.74 8.56
C HIS A 485 0.74 -28.21 8.83
N VAL A 486 1.67 -29.07 9.29
CA VAL A 486 1.35 -30.45 9.67
C VAL A 486 0.45 -30.50 10.92
N ILE A 487 0.63 -29.59 11.89
CA ILE A 487 -0.27 -29.47 13.05
C ILE A 487 -1.71 -29.10 12.61
N GLU A 488 -1.85 -28.18 11.65
CA GLU A 488 -3.14 -27.68 11.17
C GLU A 488 -3.89 -28.71 10.29
N HIS A 489 -3.17 -29.34 9.36
CA HIS A 489 -3.78 -30.11 8.26
C HIS A 489 -3.39 -31.59 8.23
N GLY A 490 -2.36 -32.01 8.98
CA GLY A 490 -1.89 -33.39 9.01
C GLY A 490 -2.85 -34.35 9.70
N LEU A 491 -2.58 -35.66 9.60
CA LEU A 491 -3.36 -36.69 10.28
C LEU A 491 -3.18 -36.59 11.81
N PRO A 492 -4.15 -37.02 12.63
CA PRO A 492 -4.03 -37.00 14.09
C PRO A 492 -2.75 -37.65 14.62
N GLU A 493 -2.32 -38.77 14.04
CA GLU A 493 -1.10 -39.49 14.41
C GLU A 493 0.18 -38.67 14.18
N ASP A 494 0.24 -37.93 13.06
CA ASP A 494 1.36 -37.06 12.72
C ASP A 494 1.45 -35.88 13.70
N ARG A 495 0.29 -35.32 14.08
CA ARG A 495 0.20 -34.25 15.10
C ARG A 495 0.66 -34.75 16.45
N GLU A 496 0.20 -35.92 16.88
CA GLU A 496 0.58 -36.51 18.16
C GLU A 496 2.09 -36.76 18.21
N ARG A 497 2.70 -37.24 17.11
CA ARG A 497 4.16 -37.41 17.03
C ARG A 497 4.92 -36.10 17.15
N ILE A 498 4.44 -35.02 16.50
CA ILE A 498 5.01 -33.68 16.67
C ILE A 498 4.92 -33.28 18.14
N VAL A 499 3.72 -33.29 18.73
CA VAL A 499 3.51 -32.86 20.12
C VAL A 499 4.39 -33.64 21.09
N ARG A 500 4.46 -34.97 20.95
CA ARG A 500 5.33 -35.84 21.74
C ARG A 500 6.80 -35.45 21.62
N SER A 501 7.27 -35.07 20.43
CA SER A 501 8.64 -34.61 20.22
C SER A 501 8.93 -33.26 20.88
N LEU A 502 7.90 -32.44 21.17
CA LEU A 502 8.07 -31.13 21.80
C LEU A 502 8.03 -31.19 23.34
N HIS A 503 7.50 -32.28 23.93
CA HIS A 503 7.23 -32.41 25.37
C HIS A 503 8.43 -32.06 26.27
N GLU A 504 9.63 -32.52 25.95
CA GLU A 504 10.81 -32.28 26.81
C GLU A 504 11.35 -30.85 26.72
N ASN A 505 10.96 -30.07 25.71
CA ASN A 505 11.55 -28.76 25.40
C ASN A 505 10.51 -27.61 25.39
N VAL A 506 9.29 -27.82 25.91
CA VAL A 506 8.19 -26.84 25.85
C VAL A 506 8.61 -25.46 26.37
N LEU A 507 9.33 -25.40 27.50
CA LEU A 507 9.80 -24.13 28.08
C LEU A 507 10.77 -23.39 27.14
N THR A 508 11.79 -24.09 26.66
CA THR A 508 12.77 -23.53 25.73
C THR A 508 12.13 -23.07 24.43
N LEU A 509 11.13 -23.81 23.93
CA LEU A 509 10.39 -23.43 22.74
C LEU A 509 9.48 -22.24 22.98
N ALA A 510 8.85 -22.12 24.15
CA ALA A 510 8.00 -20.99 24.49
C ALA A 510 8.77 -19.65 24.55
N THR A 511 10.08 -19.69 24.82
CA THR A 511 10.97 -18.53 24.77
C THR A 511 11.70 -18.36 23.44
N ASP A 512 11.68 -19.35 22.56
CA ASP A 512 12.28 -19.24 21.23
C ASP A 512 11.44 -18.37 20.27
N LYS A 513 12.13 -17.61 19.41
CA LYS A 513 11.51 -16.70 18.44
C LYS A 513 10.55 -17.41 17.48
N TYR A 514 10.89 -18.62 17.03
CA TYR A 514 10.10 -19.38 16.07
C TYR A 514 9.32 -20.50 16.78
N GLY A 515 9.94 -21.18 17.73
CA GLY A 515 9.34 -22.23 18.55
C GLY A 515 8.08 -21.77 19.27
N SER A 516 8.05 -20.53 19.77
CA SER A 516 6.88 -19.97 20.47
C SER A 516 5.65 -19.91 19.56
N HIS A 517 5.84 -19.71 18.26
CA HIS A 517 4.77 -19.76 17.27
C HIS A 517 4.24 -21.17 17.10
N VAL A 518 5.09 -22.19 17.15
CA VAL A 518 4.67 -23.59 17.07
C VAL A 518 3.92 -24.01 18.34
N ILE A 519 4.41 -23.65 19.54
CA ILE A 519 3.72 -23.93 20.80
C ILE A 519 2.31 -23.32 20.79
N LYS A 520 2.16 -22.07 20.31
CA LYS A 520 0.83 -21.45 20.11
C LYS A 520 -0.07 -22.27 19.18
N HIS A 521 0.46 -22.80 18.07
CA HIS A 521 -0.34 -23.64 17.16
C HIS A 521 -0.74 -24.97 17.81
N VAL A 522 0.13 -25.58 18.62
CA VAL A 522 -0.24 -26.75 19.42
C VAL A 522 -1.36 -26.41 20.40
N ILE A 523 -1.32 -25.25 21.06
CA ILE A 523 -2.40 -24.81 21.96
C ILE A 523 -3.72 -24.65 21.21
N VAL A 524 -3.69 -24.06 20.01
CA VAL A 524 -4.90 -23.78 19.20
C VAL A 524 -5.50 -25.07 18.61
N HIS A 525 -4.66 -25.93 18.02
CA HIS A 525 -5.10 -27.06 17.19
C HIS A 525 -4.92 -28.44 17.84
N GLY A 526 -4.19 -28.51 18.96
CA GLY A 526 -3.96 -29.73 19.73
C GLY A 526 -5.17 -30.15 20.56
N LEU A 527 -5.08 -31.38 21.07
CA LEU A 527 -6.10 -31.99 21.93
C LEU A 527 -6.07 -31.36 23.35
N PRO A 528 -7.14 -31.51 24.14
CA PRO A 528 -7.16 -31.03 25.53
C PRO A 528 -6.01 -31.56 26.39
N GLU A 529 -5.56 -32.80 26.15
CA GLU A 529 -4.43 -33.45 26.84
C GLU A 529 -3.09 -32.77 26.53
N ASP A 530 -2.90 -32.34 25.27
CA ASP A 530 -1.71 -31.61 24.84
C ASP A 530 -1.61 -30.25 25.55
N ARG A 531 -2.76 -29.55 25.65
CA ARG A 531 -2.86 -28.28 26.38
C ARG A 531 -2.54 -28.47 27.85
N GLU A 532 -3.04 -29.53 28.47
CA GLU A 532 -2.75 -29.84 29.87
C GLU A 532 -1.25 -30.09 30.09
N HIS A 533 -0.61 -30.82 29.19
CA HIS A 533 0.82 -31.07 29.25
C HIS A 533 1.64 -29.78 29.10
N ILE A 534 1.25 -28.87 28.19
CA ILE A 534 1.89 -27.56 28.04
C ILE A 534 1.73 -26.73 29.33
N VAL A 535 0.52 -26.65 29.88
CA VAL A 535 0.26 -25.92 31.13
C VAL A 535 1.12 -26.47 32.27
N ARG A 536 1.21 -27.80 32.40
CA ARG A 536 2.02 -28.47 33.43
C ARG A 536 3.51 -28.19 33.27
N SER A 537 4.01 -28.23 32.03
CA SER A 537 5.43 -28.01 31.73
C SER A 537 5.87 -26.56 31.95
N LEU A 538 4.96 -25.61 31.80
CA LEU A 538 5.23 -24.18 31.98
C LEU A 538 4.88 -23.66 33.38
N HIS A 539 4.35 -24.51 34.27
CA HIS A 539 3.74 -24.07 35.53
C HIS A 539 4.71 -23.26 36.41
N GLU A 540 5.99 -23.61 36.50
CA GLU A 540 6.96 -22.89 37.35
C GLU A 540 7.45 -21.56 36.74
N ASN A 541 7.12 -21.33 35.47
CA ASN A 541 7.72 -20.26 34.66
C ASN A 541 6.69 -19.25 34.12
N ILE A 542 5.43 -19.31 34.56
CA ILE A 542 4.35 -18.45 34.03
C ILE A 542 4.70 -16.97 34.13
N THR A 543 5.20 -16.53 35.29
CA THR A 543 5.61 -15.13 35.50
C THR A 543 6.79 -14.76 34.61
N SER A 544 7.83 -15.60 34.56
CA SER A 544 9.02 -15.36 33.72
C SER A 544 8.65 -15.26 32.23
N LEU A 545 7.80 -16.17 31.75
CA LEU A 545 7.30 -16.19 30.38
C LEU A 545 6.46 -14.96 30.05
N SER A 546 5.63 -14.50 31.00
CA SER A 546 4.80 -13.29 30.81
C SER A 546 5.65 -12.03 30.60
N LEU A 547 6.86 -11.99 31.18
CA LEU A 547 7.83 -10.91 31.01
C LEU A 547 8.72 -11.09 29.77
N HIS A 548 8.63 -12.22 29.08
CA HIS A 548 9.49 -12.55 27.94
C HIS A 548 8.89 -12.07 26.61
N GLU A 549 9.73 -11.62 25.67
CA GLU A 549 9.31 -11.08 24.36
C GLU A 549 8.46 -12.05 23.52
N CYS A 550 8.75 -13.34 23.60
CA CYS A 550 8.00 -14.41 22.94
C CYS A 550 6.97 -15.07 23.87
N GLY A 551 7.36 -15.27 25.14
CA GLY A 551 6.60 -16.06 26.10
C GLY A 551 5.25 -15.44 26.45
N ASN A 552 5.18 -14.10 26.49
CA ASN A 552 3.93 -13.39 26.78
C ASN A 552 2.81 -13.76 25.80
N SER A 553 3.15 -14.02 24.54
CA SER A 553 2.20 -14.42 23.52
C SER A 553 1.73 -15.86 23.68
N VAL A 554 2.59 -16.74 24.22
CA VAL A 554 2.24 -18.12 24.58
C VAL A 554 1.28 -18.13 25.75
N ILE A 555 1.55 -17.34 26.80
CA ILE A 555 0.65 -17.21 27.96
C ILE A 555 -0.72 -16.68 27.54
N GLN A 556 -0.78 -15.66 26.68
CA GLN A 556 -2.06 -15.17 26.13
C GLN A 556 -2.83 -16.26 25.37
N SER A 557 -2.14 -17.06 24.54
CA SER A 557 -2.76 -18.19 23.84
C SER A 557 -3.30 -19.25 24.79
N MET A 558 -2.59 -19.53 25.89
CA MET A 558 -3.10 -20.42 26.95
C MET A 558 -4.36 -19.86 27.60
N LEU A 559 -4.41 -18.56 27.90
CA LEU A 559 -5.59 -17.91 28.46
C LEU A 559 -6.78 -17.90 27.49
N GLU A 560 -6.52 -17.92 26.18
CA GLU A 560 -7.55 -17.94 25.14
C GLU A 560 -8.16 -19.33 24.96
N HIS A 561 -7.33 -20.36 24.80
CA HIS A 561 -7.77 -21.66 24.28
C HIS A 561 -7.76 -22.80 25.29
N CYS A 562 -7.13 -22.65 26.46
CA CYS A 562 -7.23 -23.66 27.51
C CYS A 562 -8.62 -23.67 28.16
N THR A 563 -8.98 -24.76 28.83
CA THR A 563 -10.23 -24.81 29.61
C THR A 563 -10.12 -23.95 30.87
N GLU A 564 -11.25 -23.56 31.46
CA GLU A 564 -11.24 -22.77 32.69
C GLU A 564 -10.45 -23.44 33.83
N GLN A 565 -10.54 -24.77 33.95
CA GLN A 565 -9.76 -25.52 34.94
C GLN A 565 -8.25 -25.42 34.69
N GLN A 566 -7.81 -25.49 33.43
CA GLN A 566 -6.40 -25.37 33.04
C GLN A 566 -5.88 -23.93 33.21
N LYS A 567 -6.74 -22.92 33.07
CA LYS A 567 -6.36 -21.51 33.26
C LYS A 567 -6.14 -21.15 34.73
N ARG A 568 -6.82 -21.80 35.69
CA ARG A 568 -6.77 -21.38 37.11
C ARG A 568 -5.34 -21.30 37.67
N PRO A 569 -4.46 -22.31 37.52
CA PRO A 569 -3.09 -22.22 38.04
C PRO A 569 -2.27 -21.10 37.39
N VAL A 570 -2.51 -20.84 36.10
CA VAL A 570 -1.85 -19.75 35.36
C VAL A 570 -2.31 -18.40 35.90
N LEU A 571 -3.63 -18.20 36.04
CA LEU A 571 -4.23 -16.98 36.57
C LEU A 571 -3.80 -16.69 38.01
N GLU A 572 -3.71 -17.70 38.87
CA GLU A 572 -3.23 -17.53 40.25
C GLU A 572 -1.83 -16.92 40.30
N GLN A 573 -0.89 -17.45 39.52
CA GLN A 573 0.47 -16.92 39.46
C GLN A 573 0.53 -15.51 38.85
N LEU A 574 -0.30 -15.24 37.84
CA LEU A 574 -0.40 -13.89 37.26
C LEU A 574 -0.94 -12.90 38.31
N HIS A 575 -1.95 -13.28 39.09
CA HIS A 575 -2.53 -12.44 40.14
C HIS A 575 -1.53 -12.13 41.27
N ASP A 576 -0.67 -13.08 41.62
CA ASP A 576 0.34 -12.89 42.67
C ASP A 576 1.49 -11.96 42.22
N ASN A 577 1.66 -11.79 40.90
CA ASN A 577 2.75 -11.01 40.30
C ASN A 577 2.26 -9.76 39.52
N VAL A 578 1.02 -9.33 39.71
CA VAL A 578 0.42 -8.17 39.02
C VAL A 578 1.32 -6.93 39.06
N PRO A 579 1.88 -6.49 40.20
CA PRO A 579 2.69 -5.26 40.25
C PRO A 579 3.90 -5.29 39.32
N THR A 580 4.57 -6.45 39.23
CA THR A 580 5.71 -6.65 38.32
C THR A 580 5.24 -6.70 36.87
N LEU A 581 4.16 -7.42 36.57
CA LEU A 581 3.69 -7.61 35.20
C LEU A 581 3.19 -6.31 34.55
N VAL A 582 2.48 -5.45 35.29
CA VAL A 582 1.93 -4.19 34.73
C VAL A 582 3.01 -3.16 34.40
N THR A 583 4.16 -3.22 35.09
CA THR A 583 5.31 -2.33 34.84
C THR A 583 6.22 -2.82 33.72
N ASP A 584 6.06 -4.07 33.27
CA ASP A 584 6.92 -4.66 32.25
C ASP A 584 6.42 -4.40 30.81
N PRO A 585 7.30 -4.20 29.80
CA PRO A 585 6.92 -3.97 28.41
C PRO A 585 6.11 -5.08 27.73
N TYR A 586 6.22 -6.33 28.20
CA TYR A 586 5.51 -7.49 27.68
C TYR A 586 4.41 -7.97 28.64
N GLY A 587 4.72 -8.01 29.95
CA GLY A 587 3.79 -8.45 30.99
C GLY A 587 2.49 -7.64 31.03
N ASN A 588 2.55 -6.35 30.69
CA ASN A 588 1.36 -5.49 30.68
C ASN A 588 0.32 -5.94 29.65
N TYR A 589 0.72 -6.59 28.55
CA TYR A 589 -0.22 -7.13 27.56
C TYR A 589 -0.95 -8.36 28.09
N VAL A 590 -0.26 -9.21 28.87
CA VAL A 590 -0.88 -10.38 29.52
C VAL A 590 -1.95 -9.93 30.52
N ILE A 591 -1.65 -8.92 31.35
CA ILE A 591 -2.63 -8.37 32.30
C ILE A 591 -3.82 -7.71 31.59
N GLN A 592 -3.57 -6.96 30.51
CA GLN A 592 -4.65 -6.42 29.68
C GLN A 592 -5.55 -7.53 29.14
N TYR A 593 -4.99 -8.64 28.65
CA TYR A 593 -5.75 -9.79 28.18
C TYR A 593 -6.67 -10.36 29.28
N VAL A 594 -6.16 -10.55 30.50
CA VAL A 594 -6.96 -11.05 31.63
C VAL A 594 -8.10 -10.08 31.97
N ILE A 595 -7.89 -8.76 31.85
CA ILE A 595 -8.94 -7.78 32.09
C ILE A 595 -10.03 -7.84 31.01
N GLU A 596 -9.65 -8.00 29.75
CA GLU A 596 -10.57 -8.00 28.61
C GLU A 596 -11.43 -9.26 28.57
N HIS A 597 -10.82 -10.42 28.79
CA HIS A 597 -11.43 -11.73 28.54
C HIS A 597 -11.64 -12.58 29.79
N GLY A 598 -11.00 -12.25 30.91
CA GLY A 598 -11.11 -13.00 32.17
C GLY A 598 -12.44 -12.76 32.90
N LEU A 599 -12.70 -13.57 33.93
CA LEU A 599 -13.91 -13.48 34.74
C LEU A 599 -13.92 -12.22 35.62
N PRO A 600 -15.11 -11.75 36.09
CA PRO A 600 -15.21 -10.59 36.97
C PRO A 600 -14.34 -10.68 38.25
N GLU A 601 -14.16 -11.88 38.81
CA GLU A 601 -13.37 -12.12 40.02
C GLU A 601 -11.87 -11.91 39.75
N ASP A 602 -11.39 -12.36 38.59
CA ASP A 602 -9.99 -12.19 38.17
C ASP A 602 -9.69 -10.69 37.92
N ARG A 603 -10.62 -9.97 37.29
CA ARG A 603 -10.57 -8.50 37.14
C ARG A 603 -10.53 -7.81 38.49
N GLU A 604 -11.34 -8.23 39.45
CA GLU A 604 -11.39 -7.65 40.78
C GLU A 604 -10.05 -7.81 41.51
N ARG A 605 -9.41 -8.99 41.42
CA ARG A 605 -8.07 -9.23 41.98
C ARG A 605 -7.02 -8.31 41.38
N ILE A 606 -7.06 -8.06 40.08
CA ILE A 606 -6.15 -7.13 39.40
C ILE A 606 -6.39 -5.69 39.89
N VAL A 607 -7.65 -5.23 39.89
CA VAL A 607 -8.01 -3.88 40.36
C VAL A 607 -7.61 -3.68 41.83
N ARG A 608 -7.79 -4.70 42.68
CA ARG A 608 -7.38 -4.65 44.08
C ARG A 608 -5.86 -4.53 44.26
N ASN A 609 -5.06 -5.23 43.46
CA ASN A 609 -3.59 -5.11 43.49
C ASN A 609 -3.11 -3.74 42.99
N LEU A 610 -3.84 -3.11 42.06
CA LEU A 610 -3.53 -1.75 41.60
C LEU A 610 -3.95 -0.67 42.60
N LYS A 611 -4.84 -0.99 43.54
CA LYS A 611 -5.33 -0.08 44.58
C LYS A 611 -4.18 0.32 45.50
N GLY A 612 -3.93 1.62 45.63
CA GLY A 612 -2.85 2.21 46.44
C GLY A 612 -1.60 2.66 45.66
N ASP A 613 -1.30 2.06 44.48
CA ASP A 613 -0.06 2.33 43.74
C ASP A 613 -0.24 3.06 42.39
N ILE A 614 -1.49 3.40 42.01
CA ILE A 614 -1.84 4.13 40.78
C ILE A 614 -0.96 5.36 40.56
N LEU A 615 -0.70 6.13 41.62
CA LEU A 615 0.11 7.35 41.55
C LEU A 615 1.58 7.12 41.23
N LYS A 616 2.22 6.16 41.89
CA LYS A 616 3.65 5.85 41.71
C LYS A 616 3.96 5.45 40.26
N ASN A 617 2.91 4.97 39.58
CA ASN A 617 2.98 4.23 38.34
C ASN A 617 2.25 4.93 37.18
N ALA A 618 1.59 6.07 37.43
CA ALA A 618 0.86 6.87 36.43
C ALA A 618 1.76 7.45 35.31
N HIS A 619 3.07 7.34 35.47
CA HIS A 619 4.05 7.74 34.46
C HIS A 619 4.38 6.64 33.44
N HIS A 620 4.01 5.38 33.73
CA HIS A 620 4.33 4.24 32.89
C HIS A 620 3.23 3.95 31.86
N LYS A 621 3.58 3.96 30.57
CA LYS A 621 2.63 3.75 29.46
C LYS A 621 1.85 2.42 29.57
N GLY A 622 2.53 1.33 29.96
CA GLY A 622 1.90 0.02 30.13
C GLY A 622 0.82 0.03 31.22
N ILE A 623 1.07 0.75 32.31
CA ILE A 623 0.15 0.82 33.46
C ILE A 623 -1.05 1.69 33.13
N CYS A 624 -0.83 2.82 32.44
CA CYS A 624 -1.92 3.62 31.89
C CYS A 624 -2.84 2.75 31.02
N SER A 625 -2.27 1.94 30.11
CA SER A 625 -3.04 1.04 29.23
C SER A 625 -3.84 0.00 30.03
N VAL A 626 -3.26 -0.59 31.07
CA VAL A 626 -3.94 -1.53 31.99
C VAL A 626 -5.11 -0.83 32.71
N ILE A 627 -4.90 0.36 33.27
CA ILE A 627 -5.96 1.12 33.95
C ILE A 627 -7.08 1.48 32.97
N GLU A 628 -6.75 1.86 31.74
CA GLU A 628 -7.77 2.10 30.71
C GLU A 628 -8.63 0.87 30.44
N LYS A 629 -8.04 -0.33 30.38
CA LYS A 629 -8.79 -1.57 30.22
C LYS A 629 -9.67 -1.86 31.46
N CYS A 630 -9.17 -1.62 32.67
CA CYS A 630 -9.99 -1.72 33.89
C CYS A 630 -11.20 -0.78 33.86
N LEU A 631 -11.07 0.43 33.28
CA LEU A 631 -12.17 1.39 33.16
C LEU A 631 -13.21 1.01 32.10
N VAL A 632 -12.78 0.30 31.05
CA VAL A 632 -13.68 -0.14 29.98
C VAL A 632 -14.42 -1.42 30.37
N PHE A 633 -13.72 -2.39 30.96
CA PHE A 633 -14.22 -3.75 31.21
C PHE A 633 -14.56 -4.04 32.68
N GLY A 634 -14.22 -3.15 33.61
CA GLY A 634 -14.54 -3.29 35.04
C GLY A 634 -15.99 -2.90 35.39
N THR A 635 -16.47 -3.37 36.55
CA THR A 635 -17.80 -3.02 37.07
C THR A 635 -17.86 -1.55 37.50
N THR A 636 -19.08 -1.02 37.70
CA THR A 636 -19.27 0.36 38.17
C THR A 636 -18.55 0.60 39.50
N GLU A 637 -18.62 -0.35 40.44
CA GLU A 637 -17.95 -0.27 41.74
C GLU A 637 -16.43 -0.25 41.60
N GLN A 638 -15.87 -1.07 40.71
CA GLN A 638 -14.44 -1.14 40.44
C GLN A 638 -13.93 0.16 39.80
N ARG A 639 -14.67 0.72 38.83
CA ARG A 639 -14.35 2.01 38.20
C ARG A 639 -14.38 3.15 39.20
N ASN A 640 -15.45 3.18 40.01
CA ASN A 640 -15.63 4.18 41.05
C ASN A 640 -14.52 4.13 42.09
N ALA A 641 -14.07 2.93 42.48
CA ALA A 641 -12.93 2.76 43.38
C ALA A 641 -11.61 3.31 42.80
N LEU A 642 -11.35 3.14 41.49
CA LEU A 642 -10.19 3.72 40.82
C LEU A 642 -10.29 5.26 40.75
N ILE A 643 -11.48 5.79 40.46
CA ILE A 643 -11.75 7.23 40.43
C ILE A 643 -11.56 7.86 41.82
N ASP A 644 -12.09 7.21 42.85
CA ASP A 644 -11.96 7.65 44.23
C ASP A 644 -10.51 7.79 44.67
N GLN A 645 -9.66 6.85 44.25
CA GLN A 645 -8.24 6.89 44.58
C GLN A 645 -7.52 8.06 43.91
N VAL A 646 -7.85 8.40 42.65
CA VAL A 646 -7.21 9.53 41.98
C VAL A 646 -7.75 10.89 42.46
N CYS A 647 -8.98 10.91 42.97
CA CYS A 647 -9.61 12.10 43.54
C CYS A 647 -9.25 12.35 45.02
N ALA A 648 -8.68 11.37 45.72
CA ALA A 648 -8.28 11.52 47.11
C ALA A 648 -7.08 12.48 47.25
N ASP A 649 -7.25 13.57 48.01
CA ASP A 649 -6.15 14.47 48.38
C ASP A 649 -5.65 14.13 49.80
N ASN A 650 -4.35 13.85 49.92
CA ASN A 650 -3.69 13.58 51.20
C ASN A 650 -3.38 14.86 51.99
N GLY A 651 -4.17 15.93 51.81
CA GLY A 651 -3.92 17.26 52.39
C GLY A 651 -2.77 18.03 51.72
N SER A 652 -2.42 17.66 50.49
CA SER A 652 -1.28 18.20 49.74
C SER A 652 -1.63 19.39 48.83
N GLY A 653 -2.94 19.63 48.60
CA GLY A 653 -3.42 20.62 47.63
C GLY A 653 -3.02 20.28 46.19
N ASN A 654 -2.63 19.04 45.91
CA ASN A 654 -2.28 18.54 44.59
C ASN A 654 -2.78 17.09 44.43
N PRO A 655 -4.08 16.90 44.15
CA PRO A 655 -4.63 15.56 44.04
C PRO A 655 -3.96 14.78 42.89
N PRO A 656 -3.89 13.43 43.01
CA PRO A 656 -3.36 12.55 41.97
C PRO A 656 -3.88 12.84 40.57
N LEU A 657 -5.19 13.10 40.50
CA LEU A 657 -5.91 13.44 39.29
C LEU A 657 -5.25 14.60 38.53
N LEU A 658 -4.82 15.64 39.25
CA LEU A 658 -4.17 16.81 38.66
C LEU A 658 -2.81 16.48 38.03
N GLN A 659 -2.05 15.56 38.63
CA GLN A 659 -0.75 15.12 38.11
C GLN A 659 -0.92 14.27 36.85
N MET A 660 -1.91 13.36 36.87
CA MET A 660 -2.25 12.52 35.71
C MET A 660 -2.72 13.34 34.52
N MET A 661 -3.54 14.39 34.73
CA MET A 661 -4.02 15.29 33.68
C MET A 661 -2.90 16.03 32.94
N LYS A 662 -1.74 16.24 33.59
CA LYS A 662 -0.58 16.92 33.00
C LYS A 662 0.37 15.95 32.28
N HIS A 663 0.19 14.64 32.46
CA HIS A 663 1.11 13.63 31.92
C HIS A 663 0.62 13.09 30.56
N PRO A 664 1.51 12.92 29.57
CA PRO A 664 1.16 12.58 28.19
C PRO A 664 0.46 11.22 27.98
N PHE A 665 0.59 10.28 28.92
CA PHE A 665 -0.07 8.97 28.86
C PHE A 665 -1.20 8.82 29.88
N ALA A 666 -1.20 9.60 30.97
CA ALA A 666 -2.20 9.47 32.02
C ALA A 666 -3.41 10.39 31.81
N ASN A 667 -3.29 11.39 30.94
CA ASN A 667 -4.40 12.23 30.51
C ASN A 667 -5.51 11.43 29.80
N ASP A 668 -5.14 10.43 28.99
CA ASP A 668 -6.07 9.53 28.29
C ASP A 668 -6.83 8.64 29.29
N VAL A 669 -6.13 8.17 30.32
CA VAL A 669 -6.74 7.46 31.46
C VAL A 669 -7.79 8.34 32.14
N VAL A 670 -7.47 9.59 32.44
CA VAL A 670 -8.40 10.54 33.09
C VAL A 670 -9.61 10.83 32.19
N LEU A 671 -9.41 10.91 30.87
CA LEU A 671 -10.52 11.09 29.93
C LEU A 671 -11.48 9.89 29.98
N LYS A 672 -10.93 8.66 29.94
CA LYS A 672 -11.74 7.44 30.08
C LYS A 672 -12.42 7.36 31.46
N MET A 673 -11.75 7.77 32.54
CA MET A 673 -12.37 7.85 33.87
C MET A 673 -13.61 8.74 33.84
N HIS A 674 -13.51 9.93 33.24
CA HIS A 674 -14.66 10.83 33.11
C HIS A 674 -15.79 10.24 32.25
N ASP A 675 -15.46 9.59 31.14
CA ASP A 675 -16.46 9.05 30.21
C ASP A 675 -17.23 7.85 30.80
N PHE A 676 -16.59 7.04 31.66
CA PHE A 676 -17.22 5.87 32.30
C PHE A 676 -17.66 6.10 33.75
N ALA A 677 -17.38 7.26 34.35
CA ALA A 677 -17.85 7.64 35.69
C ALA A 677 -19.37 7.86 35.75
N ASP A 678 -19.98 7.55 36.89
CA ASP A 678 -21.34 7.99 37.20
C ASP A 678 -21.41 9.50 37.51
N SER A 679 -22.61 10.03 37.75
CA SER A 679 -22.78 11.46 38.05
C SER A 679 -22.04 11.90 39.32
N ALA A 680 -22.09 11.10 40.39
CA ALA A 680 -21.46 11.45 41.66
C ALA A 680 -19.93 11.48 41.57
N HIS A 681 -19.33 10.53 40.86
CA HIS A 681 -17.88 10.46 40.68
C HIS A 681 -17.39 11.48 39.65
N ARG A 682 -18.20 11.86 38.65
CA ARG A 682 -17.90 13.02 37.82
C ARG A 682 -17.84 14.30 38.64
N ASP A 683 -18.81 14.53 39.51
CA ASP A 683 -18.82 15.70 40.41
C ASP A 683 -17.64 15.68 41.38
N LYS A 684 -17.23 14.49 41.85
CA LYS A 684 -16.04 14.31 42.68
C LYS A 684 -14.73 14.61 41.94
N MET A 685 -14.59 14.15 40.69
CA MET A 685 -13.46 14.52 39.82
C MET A 685 -13.42 16.03 39.54
N MET A 686 -14.59 16.65 39.38
CA MET A 686 -14.70 18.09 39.19
C MET A 686 -14.20 18.85 40.41
N PHE A 687 -14.69 18.49 41.60
CA PHE A 687 -14.33 19.13 42.87
C PHE A 687 -12.82 19.06 43.13
N ALA A 688 -12.20 17.91 42.83
CA ALA A 688 -10.76 17.71 43.00
C ALA A 688 -9.89 18.61 42.10
N ILE A 689 -10.41 19.17 41.01
CA ILE A 689 -9.60 19.99 40.08
C ILE A 689 -10.06 21.44 39.99
N GLU A 690 -11.17 21.82 40.63
CA GLU A 690 -11.85 23.11 40.48
C GLU A 690 -10.91 24.31 40.72
N GLU A 691 -10.14 24.27 41.82
CA GLU A 691 -9.19 25.32 42.18
C GLU A 691 -7.97 25.42 41.23
N HIS A 692 -7.71 24.37 40.46
CA HIS A 692 -6.56 24.27 39.55
C HIS A 692 -6.89 24.53 38.08
N ILE A 693 -8.17 24.68 37.72
CA ILE A 693 -8.62 24.96 36.35
C ILE A 693 -7.87 26.15 35.71
N PRO A 694 -7.70 27.31 36.39
CA PRO A 694 -6.99 28.44 35.79
C PRO A 694 -5.49 28.18 35.54
N ALA A 695 -4.87 27.27 36.29
CA ALA A 695 -3.48 26.88 36.09
C ALA A 695 -3.33 25.89 34.92
N LEU A 696 -4.25 24.94 34.77
CA LEU A 696 -4.29 24.00 33.66
C LEU A 696 -4.50 24.72 32.32
N LEU A 697 -5.46 25.64 32.22
CA LEU A 697 -5.69 26.43 31.01
C LEU A 697 -4.44 27.23 30.59
N ARG A 698 -3.73 27.85 31.55
CA ARG A 698 -2.46 28.55 31.29
C ARG A 698 -1.36 27.61 30.77
N LEU A 699 -1.30 26.38 31.29
CA LEU A 699 -0.37 25.34 30.85
C LEU A 699 -0.63 24.90 29.41
N GLN A 700 -1.91 24.72 29.05
CA GLN A 700 -2.34 24.38 27.69
C GLN A 700 -1.99 25.49 26.68
N THR A 701 -2.24 26.75 27.04
CA THR A 701 -1.88 27.90 26.19
C THR A 701 -0.37 27.98 25.97
N ARG A 702 0.45 27.83 27.02
CA ARG A 702 1.92 27.82 26.91
C ARG A 702 2.47 26.67 26.05
N GLN A 703 1.90 25.48 26.14
CA GLN A 703 2.31 24.33 25.33
C GLN A 703 1.95 24.52 23.84
N LEU A 704 0.79 25.10 23.54
CA LEU A 704 0.40 25.48 22.18
C LEU A 704 1.32 26.57 21.61
N GLU A 705 1.72 27.55 22.42
CA GLU A 705 2.70 28.59 22.06
C GLU A 705 4.09 27.98 21.78
N GLN A 706 4.60 27.09 22.63
CA GLN A 706 5.88 26.39 22.40
C GLN A 706 5.90 25.53 21.12
N GLN A 707 4.74 24.97 20.72
CA GLN A 707 4.60 24.25 19.45
C GLN A 707 4.60 25.18 18.22
N SER A 708 4.07 26.40 18.33
CA SER A 708 4.19 27.41 17.26
C SER A 708 5.65 27.87 17.08
N LEU A 709 6.41 28.00 18.18
CA LEU A 709 7.83 28.38 18.16
C LEU A 709 8.75 27.29 17.60
N THR A 710 8.52 26.01 17.93
CA THR A 710 9.30 24.87 17.39
C THR A 710 9.02 24.59 15.90
N LYS A 711 7.78 24.80 15.43
CA LYS A 711 7.47 24.83 13.99
C LYS A 711 8.23 25.95 13.27
N SER A 712 8.38 27.11 13.90
CA SER A 712 9.14 28.24 13.36
C SER A 712 10.65 27.98 13.35
N GLY A 713 11.22 27.37 14.41
CA GLY A 713 12.64 26.99 14.49
C GLY A 713 13.06 25.93 13.46
N ALA A 714 12.25 24.90 13.23
CA ALA A 714 12.51 23.88 12.21
C ALA A 714 12.43 24.41 10.76
N LEU A 715 11.67 25.50 10.55
CA LEU A 715 11.64 26.24 9.28
C LEU A 715 12.87 27.14 9.11
N VAL A 716 13.47 27.65 10.19
CA VAL A 716 14.70 28.46 10.17
C VAL A 716 15.95 27.58 9.94
N ASP A 717 16.03 26.40 10.55
CA ASP A 717 17.17 25.48 10.33
C ASP A 717 17.16 24.83 8.94
N LYS A 718 15.98 24.61 8.34
CA LYS A 718 15.88 24.22 6.92
C LYS A 718 16.32 25.32 5.96
N ARG A 719 16.18 26.60 6.32
CA ARG A 719 16.69 27.74 5.53
C ARG A 719 18.19 27.97 5.71
N LYS A 720 18.77 27.62 6.88
CA LYS A 720 20.23 27.69 7.09
C LYS A 720 20.98 26.52 6.45
N LYS A 721 20.41 25.30 6.43
CA LYS A 721 21.04 24.13 5.75
C LYS A 721 20.93 24.16 4.22
N SER A 722 20.00 24.90 3.63
CA SER A 722 19.94 25.08 2.17
C SER A 722 20.95 26.10 1.61
N ASN A 723 21.61 26.87 2.48
CA ASN A 723 22.55 27.92 2.07
C ASN A 723 24.04 27.55 2.22
N ASN A 724 24.39 26.33 2.63
CA ASN A 724 25.78 25.96 2.96
C ASN A 724 26.36 24.70 2.28
N ASN A 725 25.76 24.19 1.19
CA ASN A 725 26.35 23.11 0.38
C ASN A 725 26.67 23.55 -1.06
N GLY A 726 27.40 24.66 -1.19
CA GLY A 726 28.19 24.96 -2.38
C GLY A 726 29.66 24.99 -1.98
N LEU A 727 30.50 24.30 -2.76
CA LEU A 727 31.94 24.07 -2.62
C LEU A 727 32.31 22.82 -1.81
N LEU A 728 32.67 21.75 -2.54
CA LEU A 728 34.01 21.15 -2.49
C LEU A 728 34.16 20.25 -3.74
N ASP A 729 35.25 20.51 -4.45
CA ASP A 729 35.76 19.87 -5.67
C ASP A 729 36.21 18.41 -5.44
N ASP A 730 36.48 17.77 -6.58
CA ASP A 730 37.06 16.44 -6.89
C ASP A 730 36.18 15.18 -6.82
#